data_AF-A0A401ZX80-F1
#
_entry.id   AF-A0A401ZX80-F1
#
_cell.length_a   1.000
_cell.length_b   1.000
_cell.length_c   1.000
_cell.angle_alpha   90.00
_cell.angle_beta   90.00
_cell.angle_gamma   90.00
#
_symmetry.space_group_name_H-M   'P 1'
#
loop_
_entity.id
_entity.type
_entity.pdbx_description
1 polymer ?
#
loop_
_entity_poly.entity_id
_entity_poly.type
_entity_poly.pdbx_seq_one_letter_code
_entity_poly.pdbx_strand_id
1 'polypeptide(L)'
;MDLLTRPPAHGKPNAIKYGARRRGPFSPLALVSIVVTLLIVVGASIFFFVRPLFGSHAAAVNADCTLLVPPNPLSAEGLATPYQLAPLDPANGPCNEANATQAAFVQGAVIDPATGQISIYNPLVVDQGKEPAIKPVVPQLPANGIVGLWFGFNGGTLTLKDSNGSLQQGTCVNGTDGTIFGQFAYCNAPAFFQAARQAIKAGKLTPPALGTAKDGQPCPTVRDFSVVDQDQSDNVTTTYLINGDGQTAQMNAANSMALQNAQTQVNGSDNRLVSIALDGVLGCTPWKAPDLADPGQMITALPLNELMAATHQAAPVALVPLIDPMTLNNGNADLNKTNAYRIGVDQKPAGNQNAASGKAYCQQLLDIAVPRLVLDAPLTVKGNAPDPAVGNTLFTFLIQRFVNAFGADNLNCVQLLGKADPLATTQDGNGVAISATLNGQPINTTPATGTGTGTGTGTGTGTGTGTGTGTGTGTGTGTGTMAPNCNINGTAVAGCMGTTTINGQNCTVAFANGTVNLQCAATGKGTGTGAGTGNTGTGTGTGNTGTGTGNTGTGNTGTGTGTGTGNTGTGTGTGTGTGTGTDTGTGTGTGTGNTGTGTGTGNTGGGQTAISLPFNNTAISNDGDQQGANFDSLGISYSAQALQNAGLTPGGMVTFNGANFVWPNVAAGQPDNVVAQGQKIAITPVQGATTLSFLGASGLGPATGEATITYTDGSTQDFQLAFSDWTLNHNGSAPLANNQVVAVTPYRNVPHGGMQDHMPNIFYTDVALQAGKTIQSVTLPGHVDRGNLHVFAITTK
;
A
#
# COMPACT_ATOMS: atom_id res chain seq x y z
N MET A 1 -90.52 5.30 13.60
CA MET A 1 -91.47 4.29 13.08
C MET A 1 -91.06 2.96 13.67
N ASP A 2 -92.00 2.25 14.27
CA ASP A 2 -92.07 0.81 14.62
C ASP A 2 -90.76 0.10 15.07
N LEU A 3 -90.55 -0.35 16.32
CA LEU A 3 -91.37 -0.94 17.40
C LEU A 3 -91.74 -2.44 17.19
N LEU A 4 -91.60 -3.22 18.29
CA LEU A 4 -91.85 -4.68 18.49
C LEU A 4 -90.71 -5.61 17.98
N THR A 5 -90.38 -6.80 18.53
CA THR A 5 -90.75 -7.63 19.73
C THR A 5 -89.63 -8.71 19.92
N ARG A 6 -89.34 -9.40 21.04
CA ARG A 6 -89.79 -9.44 22.46
C ARG A 6 -88.67 -10.08 23.38
N PRO A 7 -88.79 -10.08 24.73
CA PRO A 7 -87.75 -10.49 25.72
C PRO A 7 -88.18 -11.76 26.53
N PRO A 8 -87.88 -12.02 27.85
CA PRO A 8 -86.94 -11.43 28.84
C PRO A 8 -86.19 -12.42 29.81
N ALA A 9 -85.47 -11.84 30.79
CA ALA A 9 -85.49 -12.19 32.25
C ALA A 9 -84.33 -12.95 32.95
N HIS A 10 -83.74 -12.23 33.93
CA HIS A 10 -83.38 -12.60 35.32
C HIS A 10 -82.57 -13.87 35.70
N GLY A 11 -81.60 -13.70 36.61
CA GLY A 11 -81.25 -14.72 37.61
C GLY A 11 -79.81 -14.67 38.17
N LYS A 12 -79.64 -14.29 39.45
CA LYS A 12 -78.40 -14.48 40.26
C LYS A 12 -78.50 -15.81 41.06
N PRO A 13 -77.65 -16.08 42.08
CA PRO A 13 -76.26 -16.54 42.05
C PRO A 13 -76.08 -17.86 42.83
N ASN A 14 -74.84 -18.35 43.04
CA ASN A 14 -74.35 -18.80 44.36
C ASN A 14 -72.85 -19.16 44.35
N ALA A 15 -72.17 -18.98 45.48
CA ALA A 15 -70.72 -19.16 45.67
C ALA A 15 -70.42 -20.28 46.68
N ILE A 16 -69.25 -20.95 46.60
CA ILE A 16 -68.58 -21.59 47.76
C ILE A 16 -67.03 -21.55 47.65
N LYS A 17 -66.43 -20.80 48.59
CA LYS A 17 -65.22 -21.01 49.44
C LYS A 17 -63.90 -21.63 48.94
N TYR A 18 -62.83 -20.94 49.36
CA TYR A 18 -61.44 -21.34 49.66
C TYR A 18 -61.14 -22.81 50.02
N GLY A 19 -59.95 -23.29 49.62
CA GLY A 19 -59.27 -24.45 50.22
C GLY A 19 -57.96 -24.85 49.52
N ALA A 20 -56.81 -24.66 50.18
CA ALA A 20 -55.48 -24.83 49.57
C ALA A 20 -55.05 -26.29 49.29
N ARG A 21 -54.18 -26.50 48.28
CA ARG A 21 -53.20 -27.60 48.27
C ARG A 21 -51.89 -27.24 47.54
N ARG A 22 -50.82 -27.93 47.91
CA ARG A 22 -49.41 -27.57 47.65
C ARG A 22 -48.84 -28.15 46.34
N ARG A 23 -47.76 -27.51 45.90
CA ARG A 23 -46.84 -27.77 44.76
C ARG A 23 -46.67 -29.24 44.33
N GLY A 24 -46.70 -29.46 43.01
CA GLY A 24 -45.89 -30.45 42.28
C GLY A 24 -44.69 -29.78 41.59
N PRO A 25 -43.71 -30.53 41.04
CA PRO A 25 -42.40 -29.99 40.67
C PRO A 25 -42.40 -29.16 39.37
N PHE A 26 -41.55 -28.13 39.33
CA PHE A 26 -41.24 -27.36 38.13
C PHE A 26 -40.42 -28.22 37.13
N SER A 27 -40.82 -28.22 35.86
CA SER A 27 -39.97 -28.63 34.75
C SER A 27 -39.35 -27.38 34.11
N PRO A 28 -38.02 -27.29 33.95
CA PRO A 28 -37.35 -26.05 33.51
C PRO A 28 -37.41 -25.80 31.99
N LEU A 29 -38.06 -26.67 31.22
CA LEU A 29 -38.00 -26.66 29.74
C LEU A 29 -39.04 -25.78 29.04
N ALA A 30 -39.90 -25.07 29.77
CA ALA A 30 -40.96 -24.20 29.20
C ALA A 30 -40.62 -22.69 29.24
N LEU A 31 -39.34 -22.33 29.40
CA LEU A 31 -38.88 -20.93 29.48
C LEU A 31 -37.67 -20.63 28.56
N VAL A 32 -37.44 -21.48 27.55
CA VAL A 32 -36.33 -21.34 26.58
C VAL A 32 -36.78 -20.64 25.28
N SER A 33 -38.07 -20.70 24.93
CA SER A 33 -38.58 -20.24 23.62
C SER A 33 -38.94 -18.75 23.51
N ILE A 34 -38.68 -17.93 24.54
CA ILE A 34 -38.96 -16.47 24.54
C ILE A 34 -37.68 -15.63 24.71
N VAL A 35 -36.53 -16.25 25.00
CA VAL A 35 -35.24 -15.55 25.17
C VAL A 35 -34.45 -15.48 23.84
N VAL A 36 -34.83 -16.26 22.82
CA VAL A 36 -34.08 -16.36 21.55
C VAL A 36 -34.40 -15.21 20.56
N THR A 37 -35.52 -14.50 20.72
CA THR A 37 -35.96 -13.45 19.77
C THR A 37 -35.33 -12.07 19.99
N LEU A 38 -34.40 -11.93 20.94
CA LEU A 38 -33.73 -10.67 21.29
C LEU A 38 -32.21 -10.68 21.02
N LEU A 39 -31.73 -11.68 20.27
CA LEU A 39 -30.31 -11.88 19.91
C LEU A 39 -30.10 -11.92 18.37
N ILE A 40 -30.92 -11.20 17.60
CA ILE A 40 -30.85 -11.17 16.11
C ILE A 40 -30.73 -9.72 15.60
N VAL A 41 -29.90 -8.91 16.25
CA VAL A 41 -29.52 -7.54 15.82
C VAL A 41 -27.99 -7.32 15.83
N VAL A 42 -27.21 -8.35 16.18
CA VAL A 42 -25.74 -8.30 16.23
C VAL A 42 -25.18 -9.09 15.04
N GLY A 43 -24.98 -8.40 13.90
CA GLY A 43 -24.52 -9.03 12.65
C GLY A 43 -23.63 -8.14 11.76
N ALA A 44 -23.24 -6.95 12.23
CA ALA A 44 -22.30 -6.06 11.54
C ALA A 44 -21.32 -5.35 12.50
N SER A 45 -21.33 -5.74 13.78
CA SER A 45 -20.57 -5.10 14.87
C SER A 45 -19.49 -6.02 15.47
N ILE A 46 -19.19 -7.15 14.82
CA ILE A 46 -18.17 -8.12 15.25
C ILE A 46 -16.83 -7.84 14.54
N PHE A 47 -16.28 -6.64 14.75
CA PHE A 47 -14.88 -6.35 14.39
C PHE A 47 -13.96 -6.19 15.62
N PHE A 48 -14.49 -6.07 16.84
CA PHE A 48 -13.67 -5.84 18.06
C PHE A 48 -14.08 -6.57 19.35
N PHE A 49 -15.05 -7.50 19.34
CA PHE A 49 -15.48 -8.20 20.57
C PHE A 49 -15.44 -9.73 20.51
N VAL A 50 -14.22 -10.28 20.61
CA VAL A 50 -13.99 -11.59 21.23
C VAL A 50 -12.98 -11.42 22.38
N ARG A 51 -13.49 -11.11 23.58
CA ARG A 51 -12.69 -11.12 24.82
C ARG A 51 -13.22 -12.19 25.77
N PRO A 52 -12.39 -13.11 26.27
CA PRO A 52 -12.67 -13.82 27.52
C PRO A 52 -12.60 -12.80 28.67
N LEU A 53 -13.67 -12.71 29.46
CA LEU A 53 -13.79 -11.74 30.54
C LEU A 53 -12.85 -12.02 31.72
N PHE A 54 -11.86 -11.16 31.93
CA PHE A 54 -11.39 -10.81 33.27
C PHE A 54 -11.43 -9.29 33.45
N GLY A 55 -11.95 -8.86 34.60
CA GLY A 55 -12.67 -7.58 34.70
C GLY A 55 -11.80 -6.32 34.77
N SER A 56 -12.24 -5.30 34.03
CA SER A 56 -12.12 -3.90 34.42
C SER A 56 -13.37 -3.17 33.93
N HIS A 57 -14.11 -2.52 34.84
CA HIS A 57 -15.37 -1.83 34.54
C HIS A 57 -15.11 -0.48 33.87
N ALA A 58 -14.53 -0.50 32.67
CA ALA A 58 -14.70 0.60 31.73
C ALA A 58 -16.14 0.57 31.21
N ALA A 59 -16.75 1.75 31.00
CA ALA A 59 -18.02 1.82 30.29
C ALA A 59 -17.85 1.28 28.86
N ALA A 60 -18.88 0.62 28.33
CA ALA A 60 -18.85 0.19 26.94
C ALA A 60 -18.74 1.41 26.02
N VAL A 61 -17.88 1.32 25.01
CA VAL A 61 -17.67 2.38 24.02
C VAL A 61 -18.91 2.45 23.12
N ASN A 62 -19.43 3.65 22.85
CA ASN A 62 -20.61 3.82 22.00
C ASN A 62 -20.26 3.50 20.54
N ALA A 63 -20.75 2.38 20.03
CA ALA A 63 -20.48 1.96 18.66
C ALA A 63 -21.28 2.75 17.61
N ASP A 64 -22.32 3.49 18.00
CA ASP A 64 -23.29 4.07 17.08
C ASP A 64 -23.32 5.60 17.18
N CYS A 65 -22.79 6.24 16.14
CA CYS A 65 -22.59 7.68 16.07
C CYS A 65 -23.34 8.32 14.91
N THR A 66 -23.44 9.64 14.95
CA THR A 66 -24.09 10.48 13.96
C THR A 66 -23.14 11.59 13.55
N LEU A 67 -23.00 11.83 12.25
CA LEU A 67 -22.21 12.93 11.71
C LEU A 67 -23.14 14.02 11.16
N LEU A 68 -23.11 15.20 11.77
CA LEU A 68 -23.85 16.36 11.28
C LEU A 68 -23.09 16.94 10.07
N VAL A 69 -23.71 16.86 8.89
CA VAL A 69 -23.17 17.37 7.63
C VAL A 69 -23.45 18.89 7.55
N PRO A 70 -22.44 19.75 7.33
CA PRO A 70 -22.62 21.20 7.29
C PRO A 70 -23.44 21.64 6.06
N PRO A 71 -24.13 22.80 6.11
CA PRO A 71 -24.79 23.37 4.94
C PRO A 71 -23.85 23.57 3.75
N ASN A 72 -24.37 23.40 2.53
CA ASN A 72 -23.63 23.50 1.27
C ASN A 72 -22.33 22.65 1.26
N PRO A 73 -22.36 21.34 1.58
CA PRO A 73 -21.16 20.53 1.87
C PRO A 73 -20.22 20.36 0.66
N LEU A 74 -20.69 20.66 -0.55
CA LEU A 74 -19.92 20.61 -1.80
C LEU A 74 -19.25 21.95 -2.17
N SER A 75 -19.41 22.99 -1.35
CA SER A 75 -18.79 24.31 -1.53
C SER A 75 -17.46 24.43 -0.78
N ALA A 76 -16.61 25.39 -1.15
CA ALA A 76 -15.36 25.64 -0.43
C ALA A 76 -15.57 25.92 1.07
N GLU A 77 -16.62 26.67 1.41
CA GLU A 77 -17.00 26.96 2.79
C GLU A 77 -17.53 25.73 3.53
N GLY A 78 -18.41 24.94 2.89
CA GLY A 78 -18.95 23.70 3.46
C GLY A 78 -17.89 22.60 3.64
N LEU A 79 -16.89 22.52 2.75
CA LEU A 79 -15.72 21.65 2.90
C LEU A 79 -14.87 22.06 4.11
N ALA A 80 -14.64 23.36 4.30
CA ALA A 80 -13.85 23.90 5.41
C ALA A 80 -14.60 24.06 6.73
N THR A 81 -15.91 23.81 6.75
CA THR A 81 -16.72 23.79 7.96
C THR A 81 -16.57 22.42 8.64
N PRO A 82 -16.15 22.35 9.92
CA PRO A 82 -16.03 21.08 10.62
C PRO A 82 -17.36 20.32 10.68
N TYR A 83 -17.31 19.04 10.31
CA TYR A 83 -18.38 18.08 10.46
C TYR A 83 -18.42 17.66 11.93
N GLN A 84 -19.61 17.54 12.53
CA GLN A 84 -19.72 17.32 13.98
C GLN A 84 -20.16 15.90 14.31
N LEU A 85 -19.30 15.17 15.02
CA LEU A 85 -19.57 13.83 15.54
C LEU A 85 -20.40 13.91 16.83
N ALA A 86 -21.54 13.23 16.85
CA ALA A 86 -22.47 13.17 17.97
C ALA A 86 -22.88 11.72 18.25
N PRO A 87 -23.31 11.36 19.48
CA PRO A 87 -23.95 10.06 19.72
C PRO A 87 -25.29 9.96 18.98
N LEU A 88 -25.57 8.80 18.39
CA LEU A 88 -26.88 8.50 17.79
C LEU A 88 -27.97 8.45 18.87
N ASP A 89 -27.68 7.72 19.96
CA ASP A 89 -28.43 7.77 21.21
C ASP A 89 -27.49 8.22 22.35
N PRO A 90 -27.71 9.41 22.95
CA PRO A 90 -26.94 9.88 24.10
C PRO A 90 -26.95 8.93 25.31
N ALA A 91 -27.93 8.03 25.43
CA ALA A 91 -27.99 7.03 26.50
C ALA A 91 -26.86 5.98 26.41
N ASN A 92 -26.32 5.75 25.21
CA ASN A 92 -25.21 4.81 24.98
C ASN A 92 -23.82 5.42 25.27
N GLY A 93 -23.76 6.68 25.72
CA GLY A 93 -22.52 7.41 25.99
C GLY A 93 -22.06 8.28 24.81
N PRO A 94 -21.00 9.09 24.99
CA PRO A 94 -20.52 10.01 23.97
C PRO A 94 -19.84 9.30 22.81
N CYS A 95 -19.85 9.95 21.65
CA CYS A 95 -18.88 9.72 20.58
C CYS A 95 -17.76 10.75 20.72
N ASN A 96 -16.52 10.32 20.50
CA ASN A 96 -15.32 11.14 20.67
C ASN A 96 -14.34 10.83 19.53
N GLU A 97 -14.02 11.82 18.72
CA GLU A 97 -13.14 11.70 17.55
C GLU A 97 -11.68 11.36 17.94
N ALA A 98 -11.27 11.67 19.17
CA ALA A 98 -9.98 11.23 19.72
C ALA A 98 -9.97 9.76 20.18
N ASN A 99 -11.11 9.05 20.12
CA ASN A 99 -11.16 7.61 20.36
C ASN A 99 -11.06 6.86 19.03
N ALA A 100 -9.97 6.13 18.84
CA ALA A 100 -9.69 5.44 17.58
C ALA A 100 -10.75 4.40 17.16
N THR A 101 -11.58 3.89 18.07
CA THR A 101 -12.68 2.96 17.78
C THR A 101 -14.05 3.65 17.58
N GLN A 102 -14.08 4.98 17.54
CA GLN A 102 -15.27 5.82 17.28
C GLN A 102 -14.99 6.98 16.33
N ALA A 103 -13.78 7.06 15.75
CA ALA A 103 -13.40 8.14 14.85
C ALA A 103 -14.18 8.07 13.53
N ALA A 104 -14.64 9.23 13.05
CA ALA A 104 -15.36 9.40 11.79
C ALA A 104 -14.55 10.26 10.82
N PHE A 105 -14.56 9.90 9.56
CA PHE A 105 -13.66 10.46 8.55
C PHE A 105 -14.44 10.96 7.35
N VAL A 106 -14.00 12.08 6.79
CA VAL A 106 -14.51 12.60 5.52
C VAL A 106 -13.34 12.73 4.54
N GLN A 107 -13.58 12.32 3.30
CA GLN A 107 -12.67 12.52 2.19
C GLN A 107 -13.42 13.16 1.03
N GLY A 108 -12.90 14.27 0.51
CA GLY A 108 -13.41 14.94 -0.66
C GLY A 108 -12.45 14.83 -1.84
N ALA A 109 -13.01 14.67 -3.04
CA ALA A 109 -12.28 14.80 -4.28
C ALA A 109 -12.99 15.76 -5.20
N VAL A 110 -12.22 16.59 -5.89
CA VAL A 110 -12.68 17.66 -6.77
C VAL A 110 -12.11 17.40 -8.14
N ILE A 111 -12.96 17.26 -9.16
CA ILE A 111 -12.52 17.21 -10.56
C ILE A 111 -12.84 18.52 -11.27
N ASP A 112 -11.83 19.10 -11.91
CA ASP A 112 -11.99 20.20 -12.84
C ASP A 112 -12.51 19.66 -14.20
N PRO A 113 -13.73 20.00 -14.65
CA PRO A 113 -14.24 19.55 -15.95
C PRO A 113 -13.49 20.15 -17.15
N ALA A 114 -12.79 21.29 -16.96
CA ALA A 114 -12.01 21.93 -18.02
C ALA A 114 -10.72 21.14 -18.32
N THR A 115 -9.92 20.82 -17.31
CA THR A 115 -8.64 20.10 -17.48
C THR A 115 -8.73 18.58 -17.29
N GLY A 116 -9.72 18.08 -16.55
CA GLY A 116 -9.78 16.69 -16.09
C GLY A 116 -8.92 16.40 -14.85
N GLN A 117 -8.23 17.40 -14.30
CA GLN A 117 -7.43 17.25 -13.09
C GLN A 117 -8.31 16.94 -11.88
N ILE A 118 -7.90 15.94 -11.10
CA ILE A 118 -8.45 15.65 -9.77
C ILE A 118 -7.52 16.27 -8.71
N SER A 119 -8.10 16.87 -7.69
CA SER A 119 -7.44 17.27 -6.44
C SER A 119 -8.24 16.74 -5.24
N ILE A 120 -7.58 16.50 -4.12
CA ILE A 120 -8.17 15.92 -2.89
C ILE A 120 -8.26 17.00 -1.82
N TYR A 121 -9.23 16.87 -0.93
CA TYR A 121 -9.34 17.67 0.29
C TYR A 121 -9.99 16.81 1.34
N ASN A 122 -9.46 16.77 2.56
CA ASN A 122 -10.06 16.00 3.66
C ASN A 122 -10.79 16.95 4.63
N PRO A 123 -12.13 17.08 4.57
CA PRO A 123 -12.88 17.85 5.56
C PRO A 123 -12.63 17.34 6.97
N LEU A 124 -12.61 18.24 7.94
CA LEU A 124 -12.30 17.91 9.32
C LEU A 124 -13.55 17.45 10.08
N VAL A 125 -13.43 16.40 10.89
CA VAL A 125 -14.44 16.02 11.89
C VAL A 125 -14.00 16.49 13.27
N VAL A 126 -14.94 17.00 14.08
CA VAL A 126 -14.77 17.39 15.48
C VAL A 126 -15.93 16.82 16.32
N ASP A 127 -15.76 16.67 17.63
CA ASP A 127 -16.90 16.37 18.51
C ASP A 127 -17.95 17.50 18.47
N GLN A 128 -19.22 17.15 18.61
CA GLN A 128 -20.32 18.11 18.64
C GLN A 128 -20.10 19.18 19.72
N GLY A 129 -20.12 20.45 19.29
CA GLY A 129 -19.91 21.60 20.16
C GLY A 129 -18.45 21.88 20.57
N LYS A 130 -17.46 21.15 20.03
CA LYS A 130 -16.03 21.50 20.15
C LYS A 130 -15.54 22.27 18.94
N GLU A 131 -14.59 23.18 19.18
CA GLU A 131 -13.75 23.79 18.15
C GLU A 131 -12.59 22.85 17.77
N PRO A 132 -12.10 22.88 16.51
CA PRO A 132 -10.91 22.14 16.11
C PRO A 132 -9.64 22.73 16.77
N ALA A 133 -8.58 21.93 16.87
CA ALA A 133 -7.27 22.36 17.37
C ALA A 133 -6.67 23.46 16.48
N ILE A 134 -6.86 23.33 15.16
CA ILE A 134 -6.53 24.35 14.16
C ILE A 134 -7.69 24.42 13.15
N LYS A 135 -8.13 25.64 12.83
CA LYS A 135 -9.21 25.87 11.85
C LYS A 135 -8.84 25.28 10.48
N PRO A 136 -9.76 24.56 9.80
CA PRO A 136 -9.49 24.02 8.47
C PRO A 136 -9.09 25.08 7.44
N VAL A 137 -8.24 24.67 6.50
CA VAL A 137 -7.88 25.48 5.32
C VAL A 137 -9.09 25.57 4.41
N VAL A 138 -9.45 26.78 3.94
CA VAL A 138 -10.52 26.95 2.95
C VAL A 138 -9.96 26.62 1.56
N PRO A 139 -10.41 25.54 0.90
CA PRO A 139 -9.85 25.11 -0.38
C PRO A 139 -10.26 26.06 -1.51
N GLN A 140 -9.35 26.30 -2.46
CA GLN A 140 -9.70 26.96 -3.71
C GLN A 140 -10.22 25.90 -4.70
N LEU A 141 -11.49 26.01 -5.07
CA LEU A 141 -12.11 25.10 -6.04
C LEU A 141 -11.96 25.66 -7.47
N PRO A 142 -11.71 24.81 -8.48
CA PRO A 142 -11.71 25.22 -9.87
C PRO A 142 -13.11 25.66 -10.31
N ALA A 143 -13.19 26.50 -11.34
CA ALA A 143 -14.46 27.01 -11.86
C ALA A 143 -15.34 25.86 -12.39
N ASN A 144 -16.54 25.71 -11.81
CA ASN A 144 -17.45 24.57 -12.04
C ASN A 144 -16.87 23.21 -11.62
N GLY A 145 -15.92 23.19 -10.67
CA GLY A 145 -15.37 21.96 -10.10
C GLY A 145 -16.46 21.07 -9.50
N ILE A 146 -16.40 19.78 -9.80
CA ILE A 146 -17.38 18.79 -9.33
C ILE A 146 -16.79 18.09 -8.12
N VAL A 147 -17.39 18.31 -6.95
CA VAL A 147 -16.97 17.74 -5.67
C VAL A 147 -17.75 16.45 -5.38
N GLY A 148 -17.05 15.37 -5.06
CA GLY A 148 -17.60 14.19 -4.40
C GLY A 148 -17.07 14.08 -2.96
N LEU A 149 -17.86 13.51 -2.07
CA LEU A 149 -17.50 13.21 -0.68
C LEU A 149 -17.74 11.73 -0.37
N TRP A 150 -16.86 11.15 0.43
CA TRP A 150 -16.95 9.81 0.98
C TRP A 150 -16.71 9.86 2.50
N PHE A 151 -17.38 8.97 3.22
CA PHE A 151 -17.35 8.93 4.67
C PHE A 151 -16.87 7.56 5.14
N GLY A 152 -16.00 7.58 6.14
CA GLY A 152 -15.55 6.39 6.85
C GLY A 152 -15.80 6.50 8.35
N PHE A 153 -15.76 5.37 9.03
CA PHE A 153 -15.98 5.28 10.47
C PHE A 153 -15.25 4.06 11.02
N ASN A 154 -14.72 4.14 12.24
CA ASN A 154 -14.05 3.01 12.90
C ASN A 154 -14.92 2.32 13.97
N GLY A 155 -16.14 2.83 14.22
CA GLY A 155 -17.11 2.20 15.12
C GLY A 155 -18.07 1.25 14.39
N GLY A 156 -19.24 0.99 14.98
CA GLY A 156 -20.26 0.13 14.38
C GLY A 156 -21.06 0.82 13.28
N THR A 157 -21.71 1.96 13.59
CA THR A 157 -22.52 2.68 12.60
C THR A 157 -22.33 4.19 12.61
N LEU A 158 -22.34 4.80 11.41
CA LEU A 158 -22.32 6.25 11.20
C LEU A 158 -23.56 6.70 10.44
N THR A 159 -24.47 7.37 11.14
CA THR A 159 -25.66 7.98 10.52
C THR A 159 -25.35 9.41 10.08
N LEU A 160 -25.54 9.74 8.80
CA LEU A 160 -25.46 11.13 8.35
C LEU A 160 -26.72 11.90 8.77
N LYS A 161 -26.54 13.07 9.39
CA LYS A 161 -27.63 13.93 9.88
C LYS A 161 -27.64 15.28 9.16
N ASP A 162 -28.84 15.66 8.76
CA ASP A 162 -29.11 16.90 8.06
C ASP A 162 -28.95 18.14 8.94
N SER A 163 -28.37 19.18 8.35
CA SER A 163 -28.28 20.53 8.89
C SER A 163 -28.76 21.50 7.82
N ASN A 164 -30.01 21.96 7.93
CA ASN A 164 -30.63 22.93 7.03
C ASN A 164 -30.64 22.51 5.54
N GLY A 165 -30.96 21.24 5.27
CA GLY A 165 -31.04 20.65 3.93
C GLY A 165 -29.69 20.20 3.37
N SER A 166 -28.64 20.11 4.20
CA SER A 166 -27.29 19.74 3.77
C SER A 166 -27.22 18.37 3.07
N LEU A 167 -28.00 17.37 3.49
CA LEU A 167 -27.99 16.05 2.83
C LEU A 167 -28.58 16.12 1.42
N GLN A 168 -29.63 16.94 1.23
CA GLN A 168 -30.21 17.16 -0.09
C GLN A 168 -29.28 17.98 -0.98
N GLN A 169 -28.66 19.04 -0.45
CA GLN A 169 -27.69 19.88 -1.15
C GLN A 169 -26.45 19.07 -1.58
N GLY A 170 -25.97 18.18 -0.71
CA GLY A 170 -24.87 17.27 -1.01
C GLY A 170 -25.24 16.09 -1.92
N THR A 171 -26.53 15.83 -2.17
CA THR A 171 -26.99 14.56 -2.76
C THR A 171 -26.38 13.36 -2.03
N CYS A 172 -26.56 13.36 -0.71
CA CYS A 172 -25.96 12.37 0.20
C CYS A 172 -26.77 11.07 0.24
N VAL A 173 -26.05 9.95 0.25
CA VAL A 173 -26.58 8.59 0.37
C VAL A 173 -25.78 7.87 1.45
N ASN A 174 -26.48 7.47 2.51
CA ASN A 174 -25.95 6.69 3.63
C ASN A 174 -26.59 5.29 3.67
N GLY A 175 -27.50 4.96 2.74
CA GLY A 175 -28.19 3.68 2.65
C GLY A 175 -29.48 3.74 1.81
N THR A 176 -30.36 2.75 1.97
CA THR A 176 -31.68 2.67 1.31
C THR A 176 -32.76 2.15 2.28
N ASP A 177 -34.02 2.51 2.01
CA ASP A 177 -35.21 2.00 2.70
C ASP A 177 -35.14 2.07 4.25
N GLY A 178 -34.53 3.14 4.77
CA GLY A 178 -34.37 3.37 6.21
C GLY A 178 -33.24 2.59 6.87
N THR A 179 -32.43 1.84 6.11
CA THR A 179 -31.23 1.13 6.62
C THR A 179 -29.96 1.71 6.01
N ILE A 180 -28.92 1.88 6.84
CA ILE A 180 -27.64 2.51 6.45
C ILE A 180 -26.57 1.49 6.02
N PHE A 181 -25.50 1.93 5.36
CA PHE A 181 -24.33 1.12 4.99
C PHE A 181 -23.31 0.96 6.14
N GLY A 182 -23.77 0.90 7.40
CA GLY A 182 -22.91 0.78 8.57
C GLY A 182 -21.91 1.93 8.70
N GLN A 183 -20.65 1.66 8.33
CA GLN A 183 -19.49 2.56 8.47
C GLN A 183 -19.24 3.44 7.23
N PHE A 184 -20.07 3.33 6.18
CA PHE A 184 -19.87 4.02 4.90
C PHE A 184 -21.03 4.97 4.54
N ALA A 185 -20.69 6.05 3.84
CA ALA A 185 -21.63 6.92 3.14
C ALA A 185 -20.91 7.69 2.02
N TYR A 186 -21.68 8.37 1.16
CA TYR A 186 -21.13 9.31 0.18
C TYR A 186 -22.09 10.48 -0.10
N CYS A 187 -21.56 11.59 -0.62
CA CYS A 187 -22.35 12.70 -1.19
C CYS A 187 -21.82 13.04 -2.59
N ASN A 188 -22.70 13.13 -3.57
CA ASN A 188 -22.41 13.50 -4.96
C ASN A 188 -21.36 12.64 -5.73
N ALA A 189 -20.89 11.52 -5.15
CA ALA A 189 -19.96 10.58 -5.80
C ALA A 189 -20.36 10.16 -7.24
N PRO A 190 -21.65 9.92 -7.58
CA PRO A 190 -22.04 9.56 -8.95
C PRO A 190 -21.71 10.63 -9.99
N ALA A 191 -21.85 11.91 -9.64
CA ALA A 191 -21.53 13.03 -10.52
C ALA A 191 -20.02 13.20 -10.69
N PHE A 192 -19.26 13.06 -9.59
CA PHE A 192 -17.79 13.04 -9.63
C PHE A 192 -17.28 11.93 -10.55
N PHE A 193 -17.69 10.68 -10.34
CA PHE A 193 -17.23 9.56 -11.16
C PHE A 193 -17.72 9.66 -12.61
N GLN A 194 -18.92 10.20 -12.86
CA GLN A 194 -19.36 10.49 -14.22
C GLN A 194 -18.44 11.48 -14.94
N ALA A 195 -18.04 12.57 -14.27
CA ALA A 195 -17.10 13.54 -14.82
C ALA A 195 -15.69 12.93 -15.02
N ALA A 196 -15.21 12.12 -14.07
CA ALA A 196 -13.94 11.42 -14.19
C ALA A 196 -13.93 10.45 -15.38
N ARG A 197 -14.93 9.58 -15.54
CA ARG A 197 -15.05 8.67 -16.69
C ARG A 197 -15.18 9.43 -18.02
N GLN A 198 -15.82 10.60 -18.03
CA GLN A 198 -15.85 11.49 -19.21
C GLN A 198 -14.47 12.08 -19.52
N ALA A 199 -13.72 12.54 -18.51
CA ALA A 199 -12.35 13.03 -18.66
C ALA A 199 -11.40 11.93 -19.16
N ILE A 200 -11.54 10.69 -18.66
CA ILE A 200 -10.80 9.52 -19.14
C ILE A 200 -11.10 9.23 -20.60
N LYS A 201 -12.38 9.15 -20.97
CA LYS A 201 -12.82 8.94 -22.36
C LYS A 201 -12.34 10.05 -23.31
N ALA A 202 -12.16 11.28 -22.79
CA ALA A 202 -11.65 12.42 -23.54
C ALA A 202 -10.11 12.54 -23.54
N GLY A 203 -9.38 11.63 -22.89
CA GLY A 203 -7.92 11.69 -22.76
C GLY A 203 -7.39 12.81 -21.86
N LYS A 204 -8.26 13.46 -21.08
CA LYS A 204 -7.92 14.54 -20.13
C LYS A 204 -7.41 14.01 -18.80
N LEU A 205 -7.90 12.84 -18.37
CA LEU A 205 -7.51 12.16 -17.14
C LEU A 205 -6.96 10.78 -17.52
N THR A 206 -5.77 10.43 -17.03
CA THR A 206 -5.17 9.11 -17.28
C THR A 206 -4.85 8.44 -15.94
N PRO A 207 -5.67 7.46 -15.49
CA PRO A 207 -5.36 6.65 -14.32
C PRO A 207 -4.04 5.90 -14.56
N PRO A 208 -3.06 5.96 -13.64
CA PRO A 208 -1.78 5.27 -13.80
C PRO A 208 -1.98 3.76 -13.99
N ALA A 209 -1.17 3.17 -14.88
CA ALA A 209 -1.16 1.73 -15.07
C ALA A 209 -0.63 1.01 -13.80
N LEU A 210 -1.10 -0.21 -13.58
CA LEU A 210 -0.62 -1.05 -12.47
C LEU A 210 0.86 -1.40 -12.67
N GLY A 211 1.61 -1.34 -11.57
CA GLY A 211 2.98 -1.87 -11.52
C GLY A 211 3.00 -3.40 -11.46
N THR A 212 4.21 -3.95 -11.39
CA THR A 212 4.46 -5.34 -11.02
C THR A 212 4.99 -5.37 -9.59
N ALA A 213 4.33 -6.12 -8.72
CA ALA A 213 4.73 -6.33 -7.34
C ALA A 213 6.00 -7.20 -7.24
N LYS A 214 6.67 -7.17 -6.09
CA LYS A 214 7.92 -7.92 -5.80
C LYS A 214 7.76 -9.45 -5.90
N ASP A 215 6.55 -9.97 -5.89
CA ASP A 215 6.22 -11.39 -6.12
C ASP A 215 6.12 -11.76 -7.62
N GLY A 216 6.20 -10.77 -8.51
CA GLY A 216 6.11 -10.93 -9.96
C GLY A 216 4.69 -10.85 -10.53
N GLN A 217 3.67 -10.63 -9.68
CA GLN A 217 2.28 -10.46 -10.10
C GLN A 217 1.96 -8.98 -10.36
N PRO A 218 0.82 -8.64 -10.99
CA PRO A 218 0.30 -7.29 -10.98
C PRO A 218 0.14 -6.75 -9.55
N CYS A 219 0.41 -5.46 -9.38
CA CYS A 219 0.09 -4.75 -8.15
C CYS A 219 -1.42 -4.85 -7.87
N PRO A 220 -1.83 -5.20 -6.64
CA PRO A 220 -3.25 -5.33 -6.30
C PRO A 220 -3.93 -3.96 -6.38
N THR A 221 -5.21 -3.97 -6.76
CA THR A 221 -6.08 -2.80 -6.58
C THR A 221 -7.07 -3.05 -5.46
N VAL A 222 -7.81 -2.02 -5.08
CA VAL A 222 -8.94 -2.14 -4.13
C VAL A 222 -10.08 -3.04 -4.64
N ARG A 223 -10.00 -3.60 -5.86
CA ARG A 223 -10.91 -4.63 -6.38
C ARG A 223 -10.23 -5.97 -6.66
N ASP A 224 -9.07 -6.21 -6.06
CA ASP A 224 -8.41 -7.52 -6.07
C ASP A 224 -8.78 -8.34 -4.81
N PHE A 225 -9.14 -9.61 -5.00
CA PHE A 225 -9.56 -10.49 -3.92
C PHE A 225 -8.49 -10.72 -2.84
N SER A 226 -7.20 -10.44 -3.09
CA SER A 226 -6.17 -10.53 -2.05
C SER A 226 -6.15 -9.35 -1.06
N VAL A 227 -6.92 -8.30 -1.32
CA VAL A 227 -7.06 -7.13 -0.45
C VAL A 227 -8.26 -7.28 0.48
N VAL A 228 -9.37 -7.74 -0.08
CA VAL A 228 -10.70 -7.62 0.54
C VAL A 228 -10.87 -8.49 1.77
N ASP A 229 -11.65 -7.99 2.73
CA ASP A 229 -12.34 -8.82 3.70
C ASP A 229 -13.79 -9.16 3.24
N GLN A 230 -14.80 -8.46 3.76
CA GLN A 230 -16.22 -8.67 3.50
C GLN A 230 -16.74 -7.77 2.38
N ASP A 231 -16.28 -6.52 2.31
CA ASP A 231 -16.70 -5.54 1.33
C ASP A 231 -15.52 -4.68 0.84
N GLN A 232 -15.16 -4.86 -0.43
CA GLN A 232 -14.11 -4.07 -1.04
C GLN A 232 -14.56 -2.63 -1.30
N SER A 233 -13.60 -1.74 -1.53
CA SER A 233 -13.84 -0.30 -1.74
C SER A 233 -14.20 0.48 -0.48
N ASP A 234 -14.17 -0.16 0.68
CA ASP A 234 -14.42 0.47 1.97
C ASP A 234 -13.17 1.21 2.53
N ASN A 235 -13.37 1.94 3.60
CA ASN A 235 -13.76 3.34 3.45
C ASN A 235 -12.62 4.28 2.98
N VAL A 236 -12.17 5.29 3.74
CA VAL A 236 -11.34 6.39 3.21
C VAL A 236 -9.87 6.35 3.67
N THR A 237 -8.98 7.03 2.95
CA THR A 237 -7.56 7.14 3.31
C THR A 237 -7.25 8.32 4.26
N THR A 238 -8.27 9.08 4.68
CA THR A 238 -8.12 10.29 5.51
C THR A 238 -7.36 10.02 6.80
N THR A 239 -6.55 11.00 7.20
CA THR A 239 -5.84 11.04 8.48
C THR A 239 -6.06 12.42 9.11
N TYR A 240 -6.26 12.46 10.43
CA TYR A 240 -6.31 13.69 11.23
C TYR A 240 -5.18 13.71 12.27
N LEU A 241 -4.89 14.90 12.79
CA LEU A 241 -4.02 15.11 13.95
C LEU A 241 -4.88 15.31 15.19
N ILE A 242 -4.54 14.67 16.30
CA ILE A 242 -5.21 14.79 17.61
C ILE A 242 -4.23 15.42 18.60
N ASN A 243 -4.57 16.57 19.18
CA ASN A 243 -3.75 17.22 20.20
C ASN A 243 -3.95 16.59 21.60
N GLY A 244 -3.19 17.05 22.60
CA GLY A 244 -3.29 16.55 23.98
C GLY A 244 -4.66 16.77 24.66
N ASP A 245 -5.48 17.69 24.15
CA ASP A 245 -6.83 17.97 24.63
C ASP A 245 -7.92 17.14 23.92
N GLY A 246 -7.53 16.25 22.99
CA GLY A 246 -8.45 15.45 22.18
C GLY A 246 -9.20 16.26 21.13
N GLN A 247 -8.67 17.41 20.71
CA GLN A 247 -9.17 18.18 19.57
C GLN A 247 -8.46 17.76 18.28
N THR A 248 -9.19 17.83 17.17
CA THR A 248 -8.70 17.42 15.85
C THR A 248 -8.18 18.57 15.00
N ALA A 249 -7.27 18.29 14.07
CA ALA A 249 -6.88 19.17 12.98
C ALA A 249 -6.64 18.36 11.69
N GLN A 250 -6.70 19.04 10.54
CA GLN A 250 -6.35 18.41 9.26
C GLN A 250 -4.87 17.99 9.27
N MET A 251 -4.56 16.80 8.72
CA MET A 251 -3.19 16.36 8.51
C MET A 251 -2.55 17.14 7.34
N ASN A 252 -1.78 18.17 7.64
CA ASN A 252 -0.94 18.90 6.70
C ASN A 252 0.36 19.38 7.38
N ALA A 253 1.38 19.74 6.60
CA ALA A 253 2.70 20.10 7.11
C ALA A 253 2.64 21.26 8.13
N ALA A 254 1.81 22.27 7.89
CA ALA A 254 1.63 23.41 8.80
C ALA A 254 1.07 22.97 10.16
N ASN A 255 0.03 22.14 10.17
CA ASN A 255 -0.60 21.66 11.39
C ASN A 255 0.29 20.65 12.13
N SER A 256 1.03 19.79 11.41
CA SER A 256 2.00 18.86 12.01
C SER A 256 3.16 19.60 12.70
N MET A 257 3.61 20.73 12.15
CA MET A 257 4.61 21.58 12.82
C MET A 257 4.06 22.35 14.03
N ALA A 258 2.79 22.78 13.96
CA ALA A 258 2.14 23.55 15.02
C ALA A 258 1.68 22.69 16.21
N LEU A 259 1.19 21.47 15.96
CA LEU A 259 0.71 20.54 16.98
C LEU A 259 1.77 19.48 17.31
N GLN A 260 2.88 19.94 17.90
CA GLN A 260 3.97 19.05 18.33
C GLN A 260 3.44 17.98 19.31
N ASN A 261 3.82 16.73 19.06
CA ASN A 261 3.34 15.52 19.76
C ASN A 261 1.88 15.10 19.48
N ALA A 262 1.19 15.71 18.50
CA ALA A 262 -0.13 15.23 18.08
C ALA A 262 -0.08 13.78 17.58
N GLN A 263 -1.10 13.00 17.95
CA GLN A 263 -1.27 11.62 17.50
C GLN A 263 -2.03 11.60 16.17
N THR A 264 -1.76 10.61 15.32
CA THR A 264 -2.51 10.43 14.06
C THR A 264 -3.75 9.59 14.28
N GLN A 265 -4.91 10.13 13.91
CA GLN A 265 -6.17 9.37 13.84
C GLN A 265 -6.40 8.93 12.39
N VAL A 266 -6.60 7.63 12.18
CA VAL A 266 -6.67 7.00 10.86
C VAL A 266 -7.89 6.10 10.72
N ASN A 267 -8.41 5.99 9.50
CA ASN A 267 -9.53 5.09 9.20
C ASN A 267 -9.04 3.67 8.89
N GLY A 268 -9.65 2.65 9.49
CA GLY A 268 -9.46 1.26 9.10
C GLY A 268 -10.26 0.98 7.82
N SER A 269 -9.56 0.89 6.68
CA SER A 269 -10.18 0.91 5.35
C SER A 269 -9.37 0.06 4.36
N ASP A 270 -10.05 -0.66 3.45
CA ASP A 270 -9.42 -1.34 2.30
C ASP A 270 -8.62 -0.38 1.40
N ASN A 271 -9.16 0.81 1.13
CA ASN A 271 -8.44 1.86 0.40
C ASN A 271 -7.13 2.25 1.09
N ARG A 272 -7.12 2.33 2.42
CA ARG A 272 -5.90 2.60 3.21
C ARG A 272 -4.95 1.40 3.23
N LEU A 273 -5.48 0.18 3.30
CA LEU A 273 -4.73 -1.08 3.25
C LEU A 273 -3.90 -1.18 1.96
N VAL A 274 -4.50 -0.94 0.78
CA VAL A 274 -3.77 -0.86 -0.48
C VAL A 274 -2.73 0.26 -0.43
N SER A 275 -3.20 1.50 -0.24
CA SER A 275 -2.44 2.73 -0.46
C SER A 275 -1.22 2.92 0.44
N ILE A 276 -1.22 2.31 1.63
CA ILE A 276 -0.24 2.58 2.70
C ILE A 276 0.50 1.32 3.16
N ALA A 277 -0.17 0.18 3.26
CA ALA A 277 0.44 -1.04 3.80
C ALA A 277 0.91 -2.01 2.71
N LEU A 278 0.01 -2.42 1.80
CA LEU A 278 0.34 -3.34 0.71
C LEU A 278 1.31 -2.72 -0.27
N ASP A 279 1.07 -1.49 -0.75
CA ASP A 279 1.88 -0.91 -1.82
C ASP A 279 3.36 -0.81 -1.44
N GLY A 280 3.69 -0.28 -0.25
CA GLY A 280 5.08 -0.18 0.21
C GLY A 280 5.76 -1.54 0.38
N VAL A 281 5.06 -2.52 0.94
CA VAL A 281 5.57 -3.89 1.13
C VAL A 281 5.80 -4.57 -0.21
N LEU A 282 4.84 -4.51 -1.12
CA LEU A 282 4.88 -5.14 -2.44
C LEU A 282 5.73 -4.37 -3.46
N GLY A 283 6.15 -3.12 -3.18
CA GLY A 283 6.91 -2.30 -4.13
C GLY A 283 6.06 -1.65 -5.21
N CYS A 284 4.77 -1.51 -4.95
CA CYS A 284 3.80 -0.86 -5.82
C CYS A 284 3.71 0.64 -5.50
N THR A 285 3.11 1.40 -6.42
CA THR A 285 3.03 2.87 -6.33
C THR A 285 1.57 3.30 -6.30
N PRO A 286 1.08 3.88 -5.19
CA PRO A 286 -0.30 4.37 -5.12
C PRO A 286 -0.49 5.60 -6.02
N TRP A 287 -1.68 5.74 -6.60
CA TRP A 287 -2.03 6.98 -7.29
C TRP A 287 -2.39 8.07 -6.28
N LYS A 288 -1.71 9.20 -6.41
CA LYS A 288 -1.89 10.40 -5.59
C LYS A 288 -2.34 11.57 -6.45
N ALA A 289 -3.07 12.50 -5.84
CA ALA A 289 -3.48 13.78 -6.43
C ALA A 289 -3.20 14.95 -5.46
N PRO A 290 -3.15 16.21 -5.94
CA PRO A 290 -2.78 17.36 -5.11
C PRO A 290 -3.72 17.56 -3.92
N ASP A 291 -3.17 17.86 -2.74
CA ASP A 291 -3.96 18.25 -1.57
C ASP A 291 -4.31 19.74 -1.62
N LEU A 292 -5.60 20.07 -1.57
CA LEU A 292 -6.09 21.44 -1.48
C LEU A 292 -5.95 22.04 -0.06
N ALA A 293 -5.69 21.22 0.95
CA ALA A 293 -5.35 21.64 2.31
C ALA A 293 -3.83 21.78 2.55
N ASP A 294 -2.99 21.30 1.62
CA ASP A 294 -1.52 21.40 1.71
C ASP A 294 -0.87 21.59 0.31
N PRO A 295 -0.89 22.82 -0.24
CA PRO A 295 -0.47 23.08 -1.62
C PRO A 295 0.96 22.62 -1.93
N GLY A 296 1.08 21.68 -2.86
CA GLY A 296 2.35 21.05 -3.27
C GLY A 296 2.51 19.62 -2.74
N GLN A 297 1.71 19.20 -1.77
CA GLN A 297 1.64 17.79 -1.35
C GLN A 297 0.70 16.98 -2.24
N MET A 298 0.94 15.67 -2.26
CA MET A 298 0.18 14.70 -3.05
C MET A 298 -0.30 13.58 -2.12
N ILE A 299 -1.61 13.34 -2.08
CA ILE A 299 -2.24 12.35 -1.19
C ILE A 299 -3.09 11.34 -1.97
N THR A 300 -3.30 10.16 -1.38
CA THR A 300 -4.16 9.11 -1.93
C THR A 300 -5.62 9.36 -1.55
N ALA A 301 -6.56 8.76 -2.28
CA ALA A 301 -7.98 8.84 -1.95
C ALA A 301 -8.77 7.65 -2.54
N LEU A 302 -9.87 7.25 -1.88
CA LEU A 302 -10.83 6.25 -2.37
C LEU A 302 -11.16 6.43 -3.87
N PRO A 303 -11.60 7.61 -4.34
CA PRO A 303 -11.93 7.79 -5.76
C PRO A 303 -10.76 7.56 -6.73
N LEU A 304 -9.51 7.73 -6.31
CA LEU A 304 -8.35 7.43 -7.16
C LEU A 304 -8.16 5.91 -7.30
N ASN A 305 -8.26 5.19 -6.18
CA ASN A 305 -8.17 3.73 -6.16
C ASN A 305 -9.30 3.09 -6.97
N GLU A 306 -10.53 3.59 -6.84
CA GLU A 306 -11.67 3.11 -7.63
C GLU A 306 -11.52 3.37 -9.12
N LEU A 307 -11.06 4.57 -9.51
CA LEU A 307 -10.82 4.88 -10.93
C LEU A 307 -9.66 4.06 -11.51
N MET A 308 -8.61 3.78 -10.74
CA MET A 308 -7.54 2.87 -11.13
C MET A 308 -8.07 1.45 -11.31
N ALA A 309 -8.79 0.91 -10.32
CA ALA A 309 -9.34 -0.43 -10.35
C ALA A 309 -10.36 -0.61 -11.50
N ALA A 310 -11.25 0.37 -11.71
CA ALA A 310 -12.20 0.38 -12.81
C ALA A 310 -11.54 0.43 -14.20
N THR A 311 -10.32 0.96 -14.29
CA THR A 311 -9.57 1.07 -15.56
C THR A 311 -8.69 -0.14 -15.82
N HIS A 312 -8.04 -0.69 -14.78
CA HIS A 312 -6.91 -1.62 -14.94
C HIS A 312 -7.04 -2.98 -14.24
N GLN A 313 -7.97 -3.18 -13.29
CA GLN A 313 -8.13 -4.49 -12.65
C GLN A 313 -8.63 -5.52 -13.67
N ALA A 314 -7.83 -6.57 -13.89
CA ALA A 314 -8.24 -7.69 -14.73
C ALA A 314 -9.33 -8.53 -14.03
N ALA A 315 -10.16 -9.21 -14.82
CA ALA A 315 -11.13 -10.15 -14.26
C ALA A 315 -10.42 -11.41 -13.70
N PRO A 316 -10.88 -11.96 -12.56
CA PRO A 316 -12.05 -11.55 -11.77
C PRO A 316 -11.86 -10.26 -10.97
N VAL A 317 -12.88 -9.41 -10.98
CA VAL A 317 -12.93 -8.12 -10.26
C VAL A 317 -13.82 -8.30 -9.04
N ALA A 318 -13.33 -8.01 -7.84
CA ALA A 318 -14.16 -7.97 -6.64
C ALA A 318 -15.16 -6.82 -6.74
N LEU A 319 -16.45 -7.12 -6.56
CA LEU A 319 -17.54 -6.15 -6.53
C LEU A 319 -18.51 -6.51 -5.39
N VAL A 320 -18.96 -5.52 -4.62
CA VAL A 320 -19.81 -5.62 -3.41
C VAL A 320 -20.87 -6.72 -3.59
N PRO A 321 -20.77 -7.86 -2.89
CA PRO A 321 -21.69 -8.98 -3.09
C PRO A 321 -23.04 -8.73 -2.42
N LEU A 322 -24.09 -9.45 -2.84
CA LEU A 322 -25.43 -9.33 -2.28
C LEU A 322 -25.56 -9.83 -0.82
N ILE A 323 -24.51 -10.48 -0.30
CA ILE A 323 -24.41 -11.01 1.06
C ILE A 323 -23.57 -10.12 1.99
N ASP A 324 -23.02 -9.03 1.47
CA ASP A 324 -22.24 -8.04 2.21
C ASP A 324 -23.07 -7.46 3.37
N PRO A 325 -22.61 -7.56 4.63
CA PRO A 325 -23.32 -7.04 5.82
C PRO A 325 -23.74 -5.57 5.71
N MET A 326 -22.93 -4.72 5.08
CA MET A 326 -23.21 -3.29 4.87
C MET A 326 -24.39 -3.08 3.92
N THR A 327 -24.66 -4.03 3.03
CA THR A 327 -25.73 -3.95 2.03
C THR A 327 -26.93 -4.85 2.33
N LEU A 328 -26.93 -5.56 3.46
CA LEU A 328 -28.12 -6.23 3.96
C LEU A 328 -29.16 -5.22 4.48
N ASN A 329 -30.43 -5.50 4.23
CA ASN A 329 -31.59 -4.79 4.76
C ASN A 329 -32.22 -5.66 5.86
N ASN A 330 -31.98 -5.29 7.12
CA ASN A 330 -32.39 -6.06 8.31
C ASN A 330 -31.98 -7.55 8.23
N GLY A 331 -30.73 -7.81 7.82
CA GLY A 331 -30.18 -9.16 7.63
C GLY A 331 -30.57 -9.87 6.34
N ASN A 332 -31.37 -9.24 5.46
CA ASN A 332 -31.80 -9.82 4.19
C ASN A 332 -31.06 -9.19 3.00
N ALA A 333 -30.79 -10.01 1.99
CA ALA A 333 -30.22 -9.59 0.70
C ALA A 333 -31.08 -8.52 0.00
N ASP A 334 -30.50 -7.34 -0.28
CA ASP A 334 -31.18 -6.21 -0.92
C ASP A 334 -30.38 -5.69 -2.13
N LEU A 335 -30.85 -6.02 -3.34
CA LEU A 335 -30.18 -5.65 -4.58
C LEU A 335 -30.17 -4.12 -4.82
N ASN A 336 -31.15 -3.38 -4.31
CA ASN A 336 -31.18 -1.92 -4.44
C ASN A 336 -30.10 -1.32 -3.54
N LYS A 337 -29.98 -1.82 -2.30
CA LYS A 337 -28.94 -1.38 -1.35
C LYS A 337 -27.54 -1.73 -1.83
N THR A 338 -27.31 -2.97 -2.28
CA THR A 338 -26.03 -3.39 -2.90
C THR A 338 -25.68 -2.51 -4.10
N ASN A 339 -26.64 -2.20 -4.98
CA ASN A 339 -26.40 -1.32 -6.12
C ASN A 339 -26.15 0.14 -5.72
N ALA A 340 -26.81 0.65 -4.68
CA ALA A 340 -26.55 1.99 -4.16
C ALA A 340 -25.12 2.11 -3.60
N TYR A 341 -24.66 1.13 -2.82
CA TYR A 341 -23.25 1.08 -2.38
C TYR A 341 -22.31 1.07 -3.59
N ARG A 342 -22.51 0.12 -4.54
CA ARG A 342 -21.67 0.01 -5.75
C ARG A 342 -21.57 1.33 -6.53
N ILE A 343 -22.68 2.04 -6.67
CA ILE A 343 -22.73 3.36 -7.33
C ILE A 343 -21.88 4.41 -6.58
N GLY A 344 -21.84 4.35 -5.25
CA GLY A 344 -21.01 5.19 -4.40
C GLY A 344 -19.51 5.02 -4.57
N VAL A 345 -19.05 3.88 -5.11
CA VAL A 345 -17.64 3.50 -5.28
C VAL A 345 -17.27 3.18 -6.74
N ASP A 346 -17.98 3.76 -7.72
CA ASP A 346 -17.78 3.54 -9.17
C ASP A 346 -17.80 2.06 -9.63
N GLN A 347 -18.46 1.18 -8.88
CA GLN A 347 -18.65 -0.21 -9.25
C GLN A 347 -19.90 -0.36 -10.12
N LYS A 348 -19.85 -1.32 -11.04
CA LYS A 348 -20.97 -1.58 -11.96
C LYS A 348 -22.18 -2.18 -11.21
N PRO A 349 -23.37 -1.56 -11.29
CA PRO A 349 -24.59 -2.14 -10.73
C PRO A 349 -24.89 -3.53 -11.31
N ALA A 350 -25.33 -4.44 -10.45
CA ALA A 350 -25.81 -5.76 -10.82
C ALA A 350 -27.26 -5.67 -11.31
N GLY A 351 -27.52 -6.18 -12.52
CA GLY A 351 -28.87 -6.19 -13.11
C GLY A 351 -29.82 -7.24 -12.53
N ASN A 352 -29.32 -8.15 -11.68
CA ASN A 352 -30.08 -9.16 -10.95
C ASN A 352 -29.21 -9.76 -9.83
N GLN A 353 -29.82 -10.55 -8.94
CA GLN A 353 -29.14 -11.17 -7.79
C GLN A 353 -27.98 -12.12 -8.20
N ASN A 354 -28.09 -12.83 -9.34
CA ASN A 354 -27.02 -13.71 -9.80
C ASN A 354 -25.75 -12.93 -10.20
N ALA A 355 -25.90 -11.71 -10.72
CA ALA A 355 -24.78 -10.81 -11.05
C ALA A 355 -24.10 -10.17 -9.81
N ALA A 356 -24.62 -10.40 -8.60
CA ALA A 356 -24.01 -10.07 -7.32
C ALA A 356 -23.93 -11.29 -6.39
N SER A 357 -23.86 -12.51 -6.94
CA SER A 357 -23.96 -13.75 -6.18
C SER A 357 -22.85 -13.88 -5.13
N GLY A 358 -23.24 -13.88 -3.85
CA GLY A 358 -22.34 -14.14 -2.72
C GLY A 358 -21.61 -15.49 -2.81
N LYS A 359 -22.26 -16.52 -3.36
CA LYS A 359 -21.62 -17.82 -3.58
C LYS A 359 -20.49 -17.75 -4.61
N ALA A 360 -20.68 -16.99 -5.69
CA ALA A 360 -19.62 -16.78 -6.68
C ALA A 360 -18.47 -15.95 -6.10
N TYR A 361 -18.81 -14.93 -5.30
CA TYR A 361 -17.85 -14.09 -4.58
C TYR A 361 -16.98 -14.92 -3.62
N CYS A 362 -17.59 -15.69 -2.71
CA CYS A 362 -16.89 -16.60 -1.80
C CYS A 362 -15.98 -17.60 -2.53
N GLN A 363 -16.39 -18.11 -3.69
CA GLN A 363 -15.55 -19.02 -4.47
C GLN A 363 -14.34 -18.30 -5.08
N GLN A 364 -14.48 -17.04 -5.50
CA GLN A 364 -13.36 -16.21 -5.98
C GLN A 364 -12.42 -15.79 -4.84
N LEU A 365 -12.96 -15.44 -3.67
CA LEU A 365 -12.17 -15.19 -2.46
C LEU A 365 -11.30 -16.42 -2.12
N LEU A 366 -11.89 -17.62 -2.12
CA LEU A 366 -11.16 -18.87 -1.92
C LEU A 366 -10.09 -19.15 -3.01
N ASP A 367 -10.44 -18.99 -4.28
CA ASP A 367 -9.59 -19.41 -5.40
C ASP A 367 -8.48 -18.39 -5.75
N ILE A 368 -8.61 -17.13 -5.33
CA ILE A 368 -7.71 -16.02 -5.70
C ILE A 368 -6.96 -15.46 -4.48
N ALA A 369 -7.67 -15.17 -3.39
CA ALA A 369 -7.04 -14.56 -2.21
C ALA A 369 -6.07 -15.55 -1.55
N VAL A 370 -6.48 -16.80 -1.32
CA VAL A 370 -5.66 -17.79 -0.60
C VAL A 370 -4.30 -18.04 -1.29
N PRO A 371 -4.22 -18.29 -2.62
CA PRO A 371 -2.92 -18.42 -3.29
C PRO A 371 -2.07 -17.15 -3.23
N ARG A 372 -2.68 -15.97 -3.34
CA ARG A 372 -1.96 -14.69 -3.33
C ARG A 372 -1.42 -14.33 -1.95
N LEU A 373 -2.22 -14.50 -0.89
CA LEU A 373 -1.82 -14.32 0.50
C LEU A 373 -0.68 -15.26 0.93
N VAL A 374 -0.65 -16.49 0.39
CA VAL A 374 0.45 -17.44 0.61
C VAL A 374 1.70 -17.06 -0.18
N LEU A 375 1.56 -16.58 -1.42
CA LEU A 375 2.67 -16.10 -2.24
C LEU A 375 3.35 -14.86 -1.63
N ASP A 376 2.56 -13.91 -1.13
CA ASP A 376 3.03 -12.68 -0.52
C ASP A 376 3.45 -12.84 0.95
N ALA A 377 3.27 -14.02 1.58
CA ALA A 377 3.60 -14.25 2.98
C ALA A 377 5.05 -13.86 3.36
N PRO A 378 6.10 -14.15 2.55
CA PRO A 378 7.48 -13.74 2.85
C PRO A 378 7.77 -12.24 2.68
N LEU A 379 6.86 -11.50 2.06
CA LEU A 379 6.92 -10.04 1.92
C LEU A 379 6.12 -9.39 3.07
N THR A 380 4.86 -9.80 3.23
CA THR A 380 3.89 -9.25 4.19
C THR A 380 4.20 -9.57 5.65
N VAL A 381 4.96 -10.63 5.96
CA VAL A 381 5.43 -10.87 7.33
C VAL A 381 6.36 -9.76 7.85
N LYS A 382 6.95 -8.97 6.94
CA LYS A 382 7.84 -7.84 7.25
C LYS A 382 7.10 -6.50 7.30
N GLY A 383 5.82 -6.48 6.95
CA GLY A 383 4.99 -5.28 7.02
C GLY A 383 4.38 -5.09 8.40
N ASN A 384 4.20 -3.84 8.82
CA ASN A 384 3.44 -3.52 10.02
C ASN A 384 1.94 -3.77 9.77
N ALA A 385 1.24 -4.35 10.74
CA ALA A 385 -0.21 -4.47 10.67
C ALA A 385 -0.88 -3.08 10.72
N PRO A 386 -1.87 -2.79 9.86
CA PRO A 386 -2.69 -1.58 9.95
C PRO A 386 -3.45 -1.48 11.27
N ASP A 387 -3.83 -2.63 11.84
CA ASP A 387 -4.32 -2.75 13.21
C ASP A 387 -3.54 -3.84 13.98
N PRO A 388 -2.63 -3.45 14.89
CA PRO A 388 -1.90 -4.36 15.78
C PRO A 388 -2.77 -5.19 16.74
N ALA A 389 -4.04 -4.81 16.97
CA ALA A 389 -4.97 -5.58 17.79
C ALA A 389 -5.55 -6.79 17.03
N VAL A 390 -5.50 -6.79 15.69
CA VAL A 390 -5.99 -7.88 14.83
C VAL A 390 -4.85 -8.83 14.45
N GLY A 391 -3.67 -8.32 14.14
CA GLY A 391 -2.49 -9.14 13.83
C GLY A 391 -1.17 -8.44 14.14
N ASN A 392 -0.14 -9.19 14.48
CA ASN A 392 1.19 -8.64 14.81
C ASN A 392 2.05 -8.26 13.59
N THR A 393 1.65 -8.66 12.38
CA THR A 393 2.31 -8.35 11.10
C THR A 393 1.24 -8.11 10.03
N LEU A 394 1.58 -7.46 8.92
CA LEU A 394 0.67 -7.31 7.79
C LEU A 394 0.20 -8.69 7.25
N PHE A 395 1.07 -9.70 7.26
CA PHE A 395 0.69 -11.08 6.91
C PHE A 395 -0.39 -11.64 7.84
N THR A 396 -0.16 -11.65 9.15
CA THR A 396 -1.12 -12.22 10.11
C THR A 396 -2.43 -11.42 10.18
N PHE A 397 -2.35 -10.10 9.98
CA PHE A 397 -3.51 -9.21 9.79
C PHE A 397 -4.34 -9.59 8.55
N LEU A 398 -3.71 -9.76 7.39
CA LEU A 398 -4.40 -10.13 6.14
C LEU A 398 -5.05 -11.52 6.23
N ILE A 399 -4.37 -12.51 6.85
CA ILE A 399 -4.97 -13.83 7.08
C ILE A 399 -6.15 -13.73 8.06
N GLN A 400 -6.05 -12.93 9.13
CA GLN A 400 -7.17 -12.74 10.06
C GLN A 400 -8.37 -12.03 9.40
N ARG A 401 -8.14 -11.05 8.50
CA ARG A 401 -9.18 -10.44 7.66
C ARG A 401 -9.89 -11.49 6.81
N PHE A 402 -9.14 -12.33 6.10
CA PHE A 402 -9.71 -13.43 5.30
C PHE A 402 -10.56 -14.37 6.15
N VAL A 403 -10.03 -14.86 7.29
CA VAL A 403 -10.73 -15.83 8.16
C VAL A 403 -12.02 -15.22 8.73
N ASN A 404 -11.99 -13.93 9.12
CA ASN A 404 -13.17 -13.21 9.59
C ASN A 404 -14.23 -13.09 8.48
N ALA A 405 -13.84 -12.71 7.26
CA ALA A 405 -14.74 -12.57 6.13
C ALA A 405 -15.35 -13.90 5.67
N PHE A 406 -14.54 -14.95 5.60
CA PHE A 406 -14.95 -16.29 5.16
C PHE A 406 -15.84 -17.02 6.20
N GLY A 407 -15.71 -16.63 7.47
CA GLY A 407 -16.40 -17.19 8.63
C GLY A 407 -17.91 -16.98 8.68
N ALA A 408 -18.57 -17.72 9.59
CA ALA A 408 -20.03 -17.78 9.71
C ALA A 408 -20.69 -16.48 10.17
N ASP A 409 -19.95 -15.65 10.93
CA ASP A 409 -20.42 -14.37 11.47
C ASP A 409 -20.33 -13.21 10.45
N ASN A 410 -19.95 -13.51 9.21
CA ASN A 410 -19.76 -12.54 8.13
C ASN A 410 -20.34 -13.07 6.79
N LEU A 411 -19.55 -13.19 5.71
CA LEU A 411 -20.03 -13.69 4.42
C LEU A 411 -20.50 -15.16 4.46
N ASN A 412 -20.16 -15.90 5.52
CA ASN A 412 -20.57 -17.29 5.74
C ASN A 412 -20.23 -18.20 4.55
N CYS A 413 -19.04 -17.99 3.98
CA CYS A 413 -18.56 -18.70 2.81
C CYS A 413 -18.44 -20.21 3.05
N VAL A 414 -18.13 -20.63 4.28
CA VAL A 414 -18.13 -22.04 4.71
C VAL A 414 -19.46 -22.73 4.37
N GLN A 415 -20.59 -22.13 4.78
CA GLN A 415 -21.92 -22.69 4.53
C GLN A 415 -22.35 -22.54 3.07
N LEU A 416 -22.06 -21.40 2.43
CA LEU A 416 -22.45 -21.14 1.04
C LEU A 416 -21.75 -22.06 0.02
N LEU A 417 -20.48 -22.38 0.28
CA LEU A 417 -19.67 -23.27 -0.56
C LEU A 417 -19.78 -24.74 -0.15
N GLY A 418 -20.07 -25.05 1.11
CA GLY A 418 -19.95 -26.40 1.66
C GLY A 418 -18.50 -26.86 1.77
N LYS A 419 -17.58 -25.92 2.04
CA LYS A 419 -16.13 -26.13 2.15
C LYS A 419 -15.66 -25.58 3.49
N ALA A 420 -14.73 -26.27 4.16
CA ALA A 420 -14.04 -25.69 5.32
C ALA A 420 -13.19 -24.48 4.89
N ASP A 421 -12.96 -23.54 5.81
CA ASP A 421 -11.92 -22.53 5.65
C ASP A 421 -10.55 -23.22 5.56
N PRO A 422 -9.77 -23.02 4.48
CA PRO A 422 -8.43 -23.57 4.40
C PRO A 422 -7.42 -22.78 5.24
N LEU A 423 -7.72 -21.54 5.63
CA LEU A 423 -6.84 -20.70 6.43
C LEU A 423 -7.27 -20.71 7.91
N ALA A 424 -6.29 -20.65 8.80
CA ALA A 424 -6.54 -20.47 10.23
C ALA A 424 -5.37 -19.74 10.89
N THR A 425 -5.68 -18.81 11.79
CA THR A 425 -4.69 -18.10 12.61
C THR A 425 -4.47 -18.79 13.95
N THR A 426 -3.28 -18.64 14.52
CA THR A 426 -3.06 -18.81 15.97
C THR A 426 -3.01 -17.44 16.59
N GLN A 427 -3.80 -17.23 17.65
CA GLN A 427 -3.88 -15.98 18.39
C GLN A 427 -3.10 -16.04 19.70
N ASP A 428 -2.63 -14.89 20.18
CA ASP A 428 -2.04 -14.74 21.51
C ASP A 428 -3.11 -14.68 22.63
N GLY A 429 -2.68 -14.43 23.87
CA GLY A 429 -3.60 -14.30 25.01
C GLY A 429 -4.54 -13.08 24.96
N ASN A 430 -4.34 -12.15 24.01
CA ASN A 430 -5.16 -10.96 23.81
C ASN A 430 -6.10 -11.09 22.59
N GLY A 431 -5.97 -12.16 21.80
CA GLY A 431 -6.71 -12.38 20.55
C GLY A 431 -5.97 -11.90 19.28
N VAL A 432 -4.73 -11.42 19.38
CA VAL A 432 -3.95 -10.93 18.24
C VAL A 432 -3.42 -12.10 17.42
N ALA A 433 -3.63 -12.12 16.11
CA ALA A 433 -3.07 -13.14 15.23
C ALA A 433 -1.53 -13.05 15.18
N ILE A 434 -0.85 -14.13 15.57
CA ILE A 434 0.63 -14.21 15.65
C ILE A 434 1.26 -15.21 14.68
N SER A 435 0.47 -16.14 14.12
CA SER A 435 0.90 -17.03 13.03
C SER A 435 -0.31 -17.56 12.26
N ALA A 436 -0.07 -18.21 11.12
CA ALA A 436 -1.11 -18.73 10.24
C ALA A 436 -0.77 -20.11 9.66
N THR A 437 -1.82 -20.88 9.36
CA THR A 437 -1.74 -22.19 8.71
C THR A 437 -2.64 -22.25 7.48
N LEU A 438 -2.26 -23.08 6.52
CA LEU A 438 -3.04 -23.50 5.36
C LEU A 438 -3.31 -25.00 5.48
N ASN A 439 -4.58 -25.40 5.57
CA ASN A 439 -5.03 -26.78 5.80
C ASN A 439 -4.33 -27.44 7.01
N GLY A 440 -4.12 -26.66 8.08
CA GLY A 440 -3.43 -27.10 9.30
C GLY A 440 -1.90 -27.22 9.18
N GLN A 441 -1.29 -26.83 8.05
CA GLN A 441 0.17 -26.76 7.89
C GLN A 441 0.66 -25.31 8.01
N PRO A 442 1.77 -25.02 8.70
CA PRO A 442 2.32 -23.67 8.78
C PRO A 442 2.58 -23.06 7.40
N ILE A 443 2.16 -21.81 7.19
CA ILE A 443 2.49 -21.07 5.97
C ILE A 443 3.95 -20.62 6.05
N ASN A 444 4.73 -20.87 4.99
CA ASN A 444 6.13 -20.46 4.96
C ASN A 444 6.26 -18.94 4.75
N THR A 445 6.62 -18.23 5.81
CA THR A 445 6.94 -16.80 5.81
C THR A 445 8.42 -16.51 5.54
N THR A 446 9.26 -17.54 5.36
CA THR A 446 10.68 -17.35 5.01
C THR A 446 10.79 -17.14 3.49
N PRO A 447 11.51 -16.11 3.01
CA PRO A 447 11.83 -15.97 1.60
C PRO A 447 12.50 -17.24 1.07
N ALA A 448 12.12 -17.70 -0.12
CA ALA A 448 12.64 -18.92 -0.71
C ALA A 448 14.13 -18.78 -1.09
N THR A 449 15.03 -19.00 -0.13
CA THR A 449 16.48 -19.10 -0.34
C THR A 449 16.81 -20.46 -0.97
N GLY A 450 16.46 -20.61 -2.25
CA GLY A 450 16.58 -21.86 -3.00
C GLY A 450 18.02 -22.33 -3.20
N THR A 451 18.59 -23.03 -2.23
CA THR A 451 19.79 -23.87 -2.38
C THR A 451 19.42 -25.24 -2.98
N GLY A 452 18.95 -25.22 -4.22
CA GLY A 452 18.63 -26.44 -4.96
C GLY A 452 19.88 -27.25 -5.29
N THR A 453 20.07 -28.39 -4.62
CA THR A 453 21.14 -29.36 -4.91
C THR A 453 20.84 -30.18 -6.17
N GLY A 454 20.98 -29.54 -7.34
CA GLY A 454 20.85 -30.21 -8.63
C GLY A 454 22.06 -31.10 -8.96
N THR A 455 21.88 -32.42 -8.97
CA THR A 455 22.88 -33.39 -9.44
C THR A 455 22.93 -33.47 -10.97
N GLY A 456 23.47 -32.42 -11.61
CA GLY A 456 23.65 -32.37 -13.06
C GLY A 456 24.92 -33.09 -13.54
N THR A 457 24.77 -34.06 -14.45
CA THR A 457 25.90 -34.68 -15.18
C THR A 457 26.19 -33.90 -16.46
N GLY A 458 27.07 -32.89 -16.37
CA GLY A 458 27.51 -32.09 -17.52
C GLY A 458 28.70 -32.71 -18.26
N THR A 459 28.64 -32.79 -19.60
CA THR A 459 29.80 -33.05 -20.46
C THR A 459 30.31 -31.74 -21.03
N GLY A 460 31.44 -31.25 -20.53
CA GLY A 460 32.08 -30.02 -21.00
C GLY A 460 33.17 -30.28 -22.05
N THR A 461 33.14 -29.58 -23.18
CA THR A 461 34.24 -29.52 -24.15
C THR A 461 35.15 -28.33 -23.85
N GLY A 462 36.22 -28.55 -23.09
CA GLY A 462 37.21 -27.52 -22.80
C GLY A 462 38.25 -27.37 -23.92
N THR A 463 38.51 -26.15 -24.37
CA THR A 463 39.64 -25.83 -25.25
C THR A 463 40.93 -25.71 -24.42
N GLY A 464 41.52 -26.85 -24.07
CA GLY A 464 42.80 -26.94 -23.38
C GLY A 464 43.66 -28.06 -23.95
N THR A 465 44.94 -27.80 -24.18
CA THR A 465 45.91 -28.81 -24.64
C THR A 465 46.31 -29.72 -23.47
N GLY A 466 45.45 -30.67 -23.12
CA GLY A 466 45.72 -31.66 -22.07
C GLY A 466 44.65 -32.76 -22.03
N THR A 467 45.06 -34.00 -22.29
CA THR A 467 44.19 -35.18 -22.17
C THR A 467 44.07 -35.60 -20.71
N GLY A 468 42.98 -35.24 -20.05
CA GLY A 468 42.68 -35.66 -18.68
C GLY A 468 41.17 -35.74 -18.43
N THR A 469 40.67 -36.93 -18.09
CA THR A 469 39.29 -37.15 -17.64
C THR A 469 39.21 -36.95 -16.12
N GLY A 470 38.60 -35.85 -15.68
CA GLY A 470 38.40 -35.55 -14.27
C GLY A 470 36.94 -35.23 -13.95
N THR A 471 36.36 -35.92 -12.96
CA THR A 471 35.06 -35.59 -12.38
C THR A 471 35.23 -34.54 -11.29
N GLY A 472 34.77 -33.31 -11.54
CA GLY A 472 34.81 -32.21 -10.57
C GLY A 472 33.43 -31.82 -10.05
N THR A 473 33.25 -31.80 -8.73
CA THR A 473 32.08 -31.20 -8.08
C THR A 473 32.33 -29.70 -7.88
N GLY A 474 31.67 -28.86 -8.67
CA GLY A 474 31.72 -27.40 -8.53
C GLY A 474 30.45 -26.84 -7.89
N THR A 475 30.58 -26.08 -6.80
CA THR A 475 29.49 -25.30 -6.21
C THR A 475 29.44 -23.91 -6.84
N GLY A 476 28.46 -23.66 -7.72
CA GLY A 476 28.19 -22.34 -8.29
C GLY A 476 26.93 -21.72 -7.69
N THR A 477 27.03 -20.52 -7.12
CA THR A 477 25.88 -19.74 -6.67
C THR A 477 25.30 -18.93 -7.83
N GLY A 478 24.19 -19.38 -8.40
CA GLY A 478 23.42 -18.65 -9.41
C GLY A 478 22.04 -18.23 -8.89
N THR A 479 21.68 -16.97 -9.05
CA THR A 479 20.33 -16.45 -8.76
C THR A 479 19.38 -16.86 -9.89
N GLY A 480 18.89 -18.09 -9.86
CA GLY A 480 17.87 -18.59 -10.79
C GLY A 480 16.47 -18.37 -10.26
N THR A 481 15.61 -17.70 -11.03
CA THR A 481 14.16 -17.67 -10.77
C THR A 481 13.64 -19.09 -10.80
N MET A 482 13.02 -19.56 -9.71
CA MET A 482 12.52 -20.93 -9.65
C MET A 482 11.36 -21.08 -10.65
N ALA A 483 11.48 -22.03 -11.57
CA ALA A 483 10.47 -22.26 -12.59
C ALA A 483 9.12 -22.62 -11.93
N PRO A 484 7.98 -22.08 -12.40
CA PRO A 484 6.68 -22.44 -11.87
C PRO A 484 6.38 -23.92 -12.12
N ASN A 485 5.58 -24.53 -11.24
CA ASN A 485 5.02 -25.85 -11.51
C ASN A 485 4.01 -25.75 -12.67
N CYS A 486 4.03 -26.71 -13.60
CA CYS A 486 2.99 -26.80 -14.64
C CYS A 486 2.12 -28.04 -14.46
N ASN A 487 0.87 -27.90 -14.90
CA ASN A 487 -0.06 -29.01 -15.04
C ASN A 487 -0.05 -29.48 -16.50
N ILE A 488 0.30 -30.74 -16.74
CA ILE A 488 0.29 -31.37 -18.06
C ILE A 488 -0.71 -32.54 -17.99
N ASN A 489 -1.82 -32.43 -18.73
CA ASN A 489 -2.91 -33.41 -18.76
C ASN A 489 -3.42 -33.86 -17.37
N GLY A 490 -3.54 -32.95 -16.41
CA GLY A 490 -3.99 -33.24 -15.04
C GLY A 490 -2.89 -33.68 -14.08
N THR A 491 -1.65 -33.83 -14.55
CA THR A 491 -0.49 -34.18 -13.70
C THR A 491 0.36 -32.95 -13.42
N ALA A 492 0.55 -32.62 -12.14
CA ALA A 492 1.46 -31.55 -11.72
C ALA A 492 2.93 -31.99 -11.85
N VAL A 493 3.72 -31.22 -12.58
CA VAL A 493 5.17 -31.42 -12.76
C VAL A 493 5.91 -30.30 -12.05
N ALA A 494 6.67 -30.67 -11.02
CA ALA A 494 7.43 -29.71 -10.21
C ALA A 494 8.48 -28.97 -11.06
N GLY A 495 8.50 -27.64 -10.96
CA GLY A 495 9.41 -26.76 -11.70
C GLY A 495 9.38 -26.89 -13.24
N CYS A 496 8.35 -27.52 -13.82
CA CYS A 496 8.32 -27.87 -15.24
C CYS A 496 9.58 -28.62 -15.73
N MET A 497 10.15 -29.49 -14.89
CA MET A 497 11.30 -30.32 -15.24
C MET A 497 11.04 -31.80 -14.93
N GLY A 498 11.51 -32.68 -15.80
CA GLY A 498 11.46 -34.14 -15.60
C GLY A 498 10.80 -34.88 -16.76
N THR A 499 10.20 -36.03 -16.49
CA THR A 499 9.48 -36.84 -17.49
C THR A 499 8.00 -36.97 -17.13
N THR A 500 7.12 -36.82 -18.11
CA THR A 500 5.68 -37.08 -18.00
C THR A 500 5.20 -37.93 -19.18
N THR A 501 4.00 -38.49 -19.09
CA THR A 501 3.41 -39.32 -20.15
C THR A 501 2.29 -38.56 -20.85
N ILE A 502 2.45 -38.26 -22.14
CA ILE A 502 1.43 -37.59 -22.97
C ILE A 502 0.93 -38.61 -24.00
N ASN A 503 -0.37 -38.93 -23.99
CA ASN A 503 -0.99 -39.88 -24.91
C ASN A 503 -0.27 -41.26 -24.97
N GLY A 504 0.25 -41.73 -23.83
CA GLY A 504 1.01 -42.99 -23.74
C GLY A 504 2.48 -42.90 -24.18
N GLN A 505 2.97 -41.75 -24.64
CA GLN A 505 4.38 -41.50 -24.96
C GLN A 505 5.10 -40.86 -23.76
N ASN A 506 6.32 -41.32 -23.47
CA ASN A 506 7.18 -40.66 -22.50
C ASN A 506 7.77 -39.39 -23.14
N CYS A 507 7.60 -38.26 -22.46
CA CYS A 507 8.08 -36.96 -22.88
C CYS A 507 8.91 -36.30 -21.77
N THR A 508 10.08 -35.78 -22.12
CA THR A 508 10.85 -34.88 -21.25
C THR A 508 10.27 -33.47 -21.31
N VAL A 509 10.16 -32.86 -20.14
CA VAL A 509 9.75 -31.46 -19.92
C VAL A 509 10.98 -30.72 -19.41
N ALA A 510 11.28 -29.56 -19.99
CA ALA A 510 12.37 -28.71 -19.53
C ALA A 510 12.01 -27.22 -19.68
N PHE A 511 11.95 -26.49 -18.56
CA PHE A 511 11.82 -25.04 -18.58
C PHE A 511 13.18 -24.38 -18.85
N ALA A 512 13.25 -23.55 -19.89
CA ALA A 512 14.42 -22.75 -20.22
C ALA A 512 13.99 -21.44 -20.91
N ASN A 513 14.66 -20.33 -20.59
CA ASN A 513 14.40 -19.01 -21.19
C ASN A 513 12.91 -18.62 -21.22
N GLY A 514 12.21 -18.77 -20.09
CA GLY A 514 10.77 -18.46 -19.97
C GLY A 514 9.83 -19.42 -20.71
N THR A 515 10.35 -20.47 -21.33
CA THR A 515 9.59 -21.37 -22.22
C THR A 515 9.61 -22.81 -21.69
N VAL A 516 8.46 -23.48 -21.70
CA VAL A 516 8.37 -24.93 -21.41
C VAL A 516 8.64 -25.71 -22.69
N ASN A 517 9.80 -26.36 -22.77
CA ASN A 517 10.14 -27.25 -23.88
C ASN A 517 9.61 -28.66 -23.58
N LEU A 518 8.89 -29.24 -24.55
CA LEU A 518 8.29 -30.57 -24.48
C LEU A 518 8.89 -31.43 -25.60
N GLN A 519 9.55 -32.52 -25.22
CA GLN A 519 10.19 -33.43 -26.18
C GLN A 519 9.78 -34.88 -25.90
N CYS A 520 8.92 -35.43 -26.76
CA CYS A 520 8.50 -36.83 -26.71
C CYS A 520 9.46 -37.71 -27.51
N ALA A 521 9.66 -38.96 -27.05
CA ALA A 521 10.45 -39.93 -27.80
C ALA A 521 9.81 -40.20 -29.18
N ALA A 522 10.56 -40.01 -30.26
CA ALA A 522 10.02 -40.11 -31.62
C ALA A 522 9.71 -41.57 -32.01
N THR A 523 8.43 -41.94 -32.07
CA THR A 523 7.99 -43.22 -32.62
C THR A 523 7.97 -43.20 -34.16
N GLY A 524 9.03 -43.73 -34.76
CA GLY A 524 9.01 -44.26 -36.13
C GLY A 524 9.38 -43.27 -37.24
N LYS A 525 10.16 -43.75 -38.22
CA LYS A 525 10.45 -43.03 -39.46
C LYS A 525 9.22 -42.96 -40.36
N GLY A 526 8.74 -41.76 -40.67
CA GLY A 526 7.91 -41.49 -41.84
C GLY A 526 8.77 -40.98 -42.99
N THR A 527 9.02 -41.81 -44.01
CA THR A 527 9.69 -41.37 -45.26
C THR A 527 8.66 -40.77 -46.22
N GLY A 528 8.60 -39.44 -46.30
CA GLY A 528 7.76 -38.72 -47.26
C GLY A 528 8.60 -37.85 -48.20
N THR A 529 8.72 -38.25 -49.47
CA THR A 529 9.25 -37.39 -50.53
C THR A 529 8.11 -36.58 -51.15
N GLY A 530 8.05 -35.28 -50.85
CA GLY A 530 7.09 -34.34 -51.45
C GLY A 530 7.81 -33.23 -52.19
N ALA A 531 7.71 -33.19 -53.52
CA ALA A 531 8.06 -32.02 -54.30
C ALA A 531 6.84 -31.09 -54.36
N GLY A 532 6.98 -29.86 -53.85
CA GLY A 532 5.88 -28.89 -53.79
C GLY A 532 6.32 -27.52 -54.27
N THR A 533 5.87 -27.13 -55.46
CA THR A 533 5.90 -25.74 -55.93
C THR A 533 4.60 -25.04 -55.48
N GLY A 534 4.66 -24.22 -54.44
CA GLY A 534 3.47 -23.54 -53.91
C GLY A 534 3.81 -22.40 -52.97
N ASN A 535 3.17 -21.26 -53.18
CA ASN A 535 3.29 -20.08 -52.32
C ASN A 535 2.52 -20.32 -51.00
N THR A 536 3.00 -19.72 -49.90
CA THR A 536 2.47 -19.82 -48.52
C THR A 536 2.44 -21.22 -47.88
N GLY A 537 3.44 -21.50 -47.02
CA GLY A 537 3.45 -22.67 -46.13
C GLY A 537 4.68 -22.67 -45.21
N THR A 538 4.49 -22.66 -43.90
CA THR A 538 5.58 -22.71 -42.91
C THR A 538 5.94 -24.16 -42.57
N GLY A 539 7.20 -24.54 -42.79
CA GLY A 539 7.74 -25.84 -42.36
C GLY A 539 9.22 -25.72 -42.03
N THR A 540 9.64 -26.37 -40.94
CA THR A 540 11.04 -26.40 -40.48
C THR A 540 11.66 -27.77 -40.74
N GLY A 541 12.84 -27.77 -41.38
CA GLY A 541 13.66 -28.97 -41.58
C GLY A 541 15.13 -28.60 -41.46
N THR A 542 15.91 -29.46 -40.79
CA THR A 542 17.35 -29.25 -40.56
C THR A 542 18.17 -30.12 -41.50
N GLY A 543 18.91 -29.49 -42.42
CA GLY A 543 19.72 -30.18 -43.43
C GLY A 543 20.80 -29.30 -44.05
N ASN A 544 22.05 -29.70 -43.79
CA ASN A 544 23.37 -29.20 -44.24
C ASN A 544 23.55 -28.04 -45.25
N THR A 545 24.55 -27.21 -44.91
CA THR A 545 25.37 -26.28 -45.72
C THR A 545 25.14 -26.20 -47.24
N GLY A 546 24.84 -24.99 -47.72
CA GLY A 546 25.00 -24.58 -49.13
C GLY A 546 25.35 -23.08 -49.23
N THR A 547 26.32 -22.74 -50.08
CA THR A 547 26.73 -21.35 -50.36
C THR A 547 26.06 -20.82 -51.62
N GLY A 548 25.52 -19.61 -51.58
CA GLY A 548 24.89 -18.97 -52.73
C GLY A 548 25.07 -17.44 -52.70
N THR A 549 25.57 -16.88 -53.81
CA THR A 549 25.66 -15.43 -54.04
C THR A 549 24.39 -14.95 -54.73
N GLY A 550 23.60 -14.11 -54.06
CA GLY A 550 22.35 -13.55 -54.61
C GLY A 550 22.15 -12.11 -54.16
N ASN A 551 21.76 -11.24 -55.10
CA ASN A 551 21.53 -9.83 -54.84
C ASN A 551 20.06 -9.59 -54.42
N THR A 552 19.85 -8.70 -53.44
CA THR A 552 18.55 -8.22 -52.91
C THR A 552 17.52 -9.26 -52.44
N GLY A 553 17.28 -9.33 -51.12
CA GLY A 553 16.14 -10.03 -50.52
C GLY A 553 15.99 -9.71 -49.03
N THR A 554 14.77 -9.44 -48.56
CA THR A 554 14.44 -9.22 -47.14
C THR A 554 14.37 -10.55 -46.39
N GLY A 555 15.29 -10.78 -45.45
CA GLY A 555 15.47 -12.06 -44.75
C GLY A 555 14.95 -12.07 -43.30
N ASN A 556 14.42 -13.21 -42.88
CA ASN A 556 14.00 -13.50 -41.50
C ASN A 556 15.19 -13.96 -40.64
N THR A 557 15.02 -14.04 -39.32
CA THR A 557 16.09 -14.36 -38.37
C THR A 557 16.72 -15.75 -38.59
N GLY A 558 18.04 -15.77 -38.83
CA GLY A 558 18.84 -16.98 -38.93
C GLY A 558 20.30 -16.71 -38.51
N THR A 559 20.91 -17.66 -37.81
CA THR A 559 22.31 -17.56 -37.36
C THR A 559 23.25 -18.18 -38.38
N GLY A 560 24.18 -17.38 -38.90
CA GLY A 560 25.23 -17.83 -39.82
C GLY A 560 26.43 -16.89 -39.79
N THR A 561 27.63 -17.44 -39.96
CA THR A 561 28.87 -16.68 -40.03
C THR A 561 29.29 -16.47 -41.49
N GLY A 562 29.47 -15.20 -41.88
CA GLY A 562 29.94 -14.83 -43.21
C GLY A 562 30.60 -13.45 -43.19
N THR A 563 31.67 -13.29 -43.97
CA THR A 563 32.36 -12.01 -44.16
C THR A 563 31.91 -11.38 -45.47
N GLY A 564 31.38 -10.15 -45.40
CA GLY A 564 30.93 -9.41 -46.58
C GLY A 564 31.06 -7.91 -46.37
N THR A 565 31.68 -7.22 -47.32
CA THR A 565 31.74 -5.76 -47.39
C THR A 565 30.60 -5.23 -48.25
N GLY A 566 29.61 -4.59 -47.64
CA GLY A 566 28.45 -4.02 -48.33
C GLY A 566 27.95 -2.77 -47.61
N ASN A 567 27.55 -1.76 -48.38
CA ASN A 567 27.17 -0.45 -47.85
C ASN A 567 25.64 -0.37 -47.64
N THR A 568 25.21 0.19 -46.50
CA THR A 568 23.80 0.46 -46.09
C THR A 568 22.82 -0.71 -46.04
N GLY A 569 22.32 -1.02 -44.83
CA GLY A 569 21.17 -1.88 -44.58
C GLY A 569 20.77 -1.90 -43.10
N THR A 570 19.48 -1.95 -42.78
CA THR A 570 18.96 -2.03 -41.40
C THR A 570 18.55 -3.46 -41.06
N GLY A 571 19.02 -3.97 -39.92
CA GLY A 571 18.65 -5.30 -39.42
C GLY A 571 19.08 -5.52 -37.97
N THR A 572 18.32 -6.32 -37.23
CA THR A 572 18.62 -6.73 -35.85
C THR A 572 19.19 -8.14 -35.82
N GLY A 573 20.39 -8.29 -35.23
CA GLY A 573 21.03 -9.59 -35.10
C GLY A 573 22.09 -9.58 -34.00
N THR A 574 22.23 -10.70 -33.30
CA THR A 574 23.26 -10.91 -32.28
C THR A 574 24.44 -11.67 -32.90
N GLY A 575 25.58 -10.98 -33.06
CA GLY A 575 26.81 -11.55 -33.59
C GLY A 575 28.04 -10.92 -32.95
N THR A 576 29.05 -11.74 -32.67
CA THR A 576 30.36 -11.30 -32.18
C THR A 576 31.30 -11.04 -33.34
N GLY A 577 31.57 -9.77 -33.63
CA GLY A 577 32.52 -9.35 -34.66
C GLY A 577 33.33 -8.14 -34.21
N THR A 578 34.63 -8.16 -34.43
CA THR A 578 35.53 -7.03 -34.18
C THR A 578 35.65 -6.16 -35.42
N GLY A 579 35.13 -4.93 -35.34
CA GLY A 579 35.22 -3.94 -36.42
C GLY A 579 35.52 -2.55 -35.87
N THR A 580 36.53 -1.88 -36.43
CA THR A 580 36.87 -0.49 -36.12
C THR A 580 36.18 0.45 -37.12
N GLY A 581 35.18 1.20 -36.66
CA GLY A 581 34.45 2.16 -37.47
C GLY A 581 33.99 3.37 -36.65
N THR A 582 34.14 4.56 -37.23
CA THR A 582 33.66 5.82 -36.67
C THR A 582 32.30 6.16 -37.27
N ASP A 583 31.23 6.07 -36.47
CA ASP A 583 30.10 7.03 -36.39
C ASP A 583 28.87 6.40 -35.69
N THR A 584 27.85 7.24 -35.44
CA THR A 584 26.81 7.06 -34.41
C THR A 584 25.71 6.04 -34.72
N GLY A 585 25.37 5.20 -33.74
CA GLY A 585 24.17 4.37 -33.73
C GLY A 585 23.70 4.03 -32.31
N THR A 586 22.37 3.97 -32.09
CA THR A 586 21.76 3.64 -30.80
C THR A 586 21.33 2.18 -30.73
N GLY A 587 21.82 1.43 -29.75
CA GLY A 587 21.38 0.06 -29.46
C GLY A 587 21.50 -0.26 -27.97
N THR A 588 20.51 -0.96 -27.43
CA THR A 588 20.49 -1.42 -26.02
C THR A 588 20.97 -2.86 -25.92
N GLY A 589 22.04 -3.08 -25.15
CA GLY A 589 22.57 -4.42 -24.85
C GLY A 589 22.94 -4.53 -23.39
N THR A 590 22.50 -5.60 -22.73
CA THR A 590 22.82 -5.89 -21.33
C THR A 590 24.10 -6.73 -21.24
N GLY A 591 25.20 -6.10 -20.80
CA GLY A 591 26.46 -6.77 -20.53
C GLY A 591 26.81 -6.69 -19.04
N THR A 592 27.12 -7.82 -18.42
CA THR A 592 27.68 -7.88 -17.06
C THR A 592 29.20 -7.71 -17.13
N GLY A 593 29.68 -6.50 -16.81
CA GLY A 593 31.10 -6.17 -16.74
C GLY A 593 31.30 -4.84 -16.04
N ASN A 594 32.22 -4.79 -15.07
CA ASN A 594 32.42 -3.61 -14.24
C ASN A 594 33.19 -2.50 -15.00
N THR A 595 33.03 -1.25 -14.54
CA THR A 595 33.63 0.00 -15.05
C THR A 595 33.18 0.49 -16.43
N GLY A 596 32.34 1.53 -16.43
CA GLY A 596 31.98 2.33 -17.61
C GLY A 596 31.18 3.58 -17.20
N THR A 597 31.77 4.77 -17.35
CA THR A 597 31.13 6.05 -17.03
C THR A 597 30.06 6.42 -18.05
N GLY A 598 28.78 6.43 -17.65
CA GLY A 598 27.66 6.86 -18.50
C GLY A 598 27.25 8.31 -18.25
N THR A 599 27.60 9.23 -19.15
CA THR A 599 27.06 10.61 -19.14
C THR A 599 25.67 10.63 -19.79
N GLY A 600 24.62 10.66 -18.96
CA GLY A 600 23.26 10.93 -19.44
C GLY A 600 23.07 12.42 -19.73
N THR A 601 22.69 12.77 -20.96
CA THR A 601 22.34 14.15 -21.33
C THR A 601 21.00 14.52 -20.71
N GLY A 602 21.04 15.27 -19.61
CA GLY A 602 19.85 15.75 -18.91
C GLY A 602 19.06 16.79 -19.71
N ASN A 603 17.73 16.76 -19.55
CA ASN A 603 16.84 17.80 -20.04
C ASN A 603 17.15 19.12 -19.31
N THR A 604 17.28 20.22 -20.02
CA THR A 604 17.80 21.49 -19.46
C THR A 604 16.77 22.23 -18.62
N GLY A 605 16.81 22.00 -17.31
CA GLY A 605 16.16 22.83 -16.29
C GLY A 605 17.07 23.06 -15.09
N GLY A 606 17.88 24.13 -15.13
CA GLY A 606 18.59 24.69 -13.96
C GLY A 606 19.33 23.70 -13.06
N GLY A 607 20.13 22.79 -13.61
CA GLY A 607 20.77 21.72 -12.85
C GLY A 607 21.74 22.21 -11.77
N GLN A 608 21.33 22.15 -10.51
CA GLN A 608 22.26 22.23 -9.38
C GLN A 608 23.07 20.93 -9.32
N THR A 609 24.40 21.04 -9.21
CA THR A 609 25.28 19.88 -9.05
C THR A 609 25.38 19.55 -7.56
N ALA A 610 25.26 18.27 -7.20
CA ALA A 610 25.34 17.82 -5.82
C ALA A 610 26.65 18.24 -5.15
N ILE A 611 26.58 18.75 -3.92
CA ILE A 611 27.77 19.08 -3.12
C ILE A 611 28.43 17.77 -2.67
N SER A 612 29.68 17.54 -3.10
CA SER A 612 30.43 16.34 -2.73
C SER A 612 30.85 16.42 -1.27
N LEU A 613 30.36 15.47 -0.46
CA LEU A 613 30.69 15.36 0.96
C LEU A 613 31.75 14.28 1.20
N PRO A 614 32.73 14.51 2.10
CA PRO A 614 33.75 13.52 2.46
C PRO A 614 33.16 12.52 3.48
N PHE A 615 32.26 11.64 3.03
CA PHE A 615 31.64 10.64 3.90
C PHE A 615 32.68 9.78 4.62
N ASN A 616 32.57 9.71 5.94
CA ASN A 616 33.52 9.00 6.83
C ASN A 616 32.81 8.03 7.79
N ASN A 617 31.48 7.93 7.73
CA ASN A 617 30.68 7.03 8.54
C ASN A 617 29.55 6.40 7.70
N THR A 618 29.16 5.19 8.08
CA THR A 618 28.08 4.41 7.46
C THR A 618 26.89 4.38 8.42
N ALA A 619 25.85 5.17 8.17
CA ALA A 619 24.70 5.31 9.06
C ALA A 619 23.45 4.54 8.64
N ILE A 620 23.40 4.09 7.37
CA ILE A 620 22.22 3.49 6.76
C ILE A 620 22.50 2.02 6.46
N SER A 621 21.85 1.11 7.18
CA SER A 621 21.90 -0.34 6.93
C SER A 621 20.71 -0.79 6.08
N ASN A 622 20.83 -1.95 5.45
CA ASN A 622 19.70 -2.65 4.86
C ASN A 622 18.97 -3.45 5.94
N ASP A 623 17.65 -3.56 5.90
CA ASP A 623 16.91 -4.43 6.85
C ASP A 623 17.35 -5.90 6.77
N GLY A 624 17.82 -6.35 5.61
CA GLY A 624 18.40 -7.67 5.41
C GLY A 624 19.86 -7.80 5.86
N ASP A 625 20.52 -6.70 6.23
CA ASP A 625 21.90 -6.64 6.72
C ASP A 625 22.04 -5.48 7.74
N GLN A 626 21.38 -5.64 8.88
CA GLN A 626 21.31 -4.62 9.93
C GLN A 626 22.67 -4.32 10.59
N GLN A 627 23.66 -5.20 10.41
CA GLN A 627 25.03 -5.04 10.90
C GLN A 627 25.91 -4.19 9.95
N GLY A 628 25.45 -3.92 8.73
CA GLY A 628 26.22 -3.19 7.72
C GLY A 628 26.44 -1.70 8.03
N ALA A 629 25.79 -1.13 9.05
CA ALA A 629 25.91 0.28 9.41
C ALA A 629 25.86 0.52 10.93
N ASN A 630 26.45 1.64 11.35
CA ASN A 630 26.52 2.07 12.74
C ASN A 630 26.42 3.61 12.79
N PHE A 631 25.23 4.14 13.10
CA PHE A 631 25.03 5.58 13.26
C PHE A 631 25.40 6.04 14.67
N ASP A 632 24.87 5.38 15.70
CA ASP A 632 24.98 5.83 17.09
C ASP A 632 26.25 5.36 17.83
N SER A 633 27.19 4.76 17.12
CA SER A 633 28.39 4.08 17.66
C SER A 633 28.10 2.82 18.49
N LEU A 634 26.84 2.44 18.73
CA LEU A 634 26.42 1.22 19.44
C LEU A 634 25.97 0.11 18.47
N GLY A 635 26.08 0.35 17.17
CA GLY A 635 25.67 -0.56 16.09
C GLY A 635 24.23 -0.35 15.62
N ILE A 636 23.52 0.66 16.14
CA ILE A 636 22.17 0.98 15.68
C ILE A 636 22.27 1.94 14.51
N SER A 637 21.43 1.75 13.49
CA SER A 637 21.49 2.48 12.22
C SER A 637 20.10 2.81 11.68
N TYR A 638 20.03 3.82 10.80
CA TYR A 638 18.82 4.05 10.01
C TYR A 638 18.58 2.87 9.06
N SER A 639 17.32 2.53 8.84
CA SER A 639 16.94 1.60 7.77
C SER A 639 16.91 2.31 6.42
N ALA A 640 17.59 1.73 5.43
CA ALA A 640 17.53 2.18 4.05
C ALA A 640 16.11 2.14 3.49
N GLN A 641 15.35 1.10 3.82
CA GLN A 641 13.97 0.91 3.41
C GLN A 641 13.04 1.92 4.07
N ALA A 642 13.19 2.15 5.37
CA ALA A 642 12.38 3.12 6.09
C ALA A 642 12.65 4.56 5.61
N LEU A 643 13.91 4.92 5.34
CA LEU A 643 14.27 6.20 4.74
C LEU A 643 13.69 6.37 3.33
N GLN A 644 13.77 5.34 2.47
CA GLN A 644 13.18 5.36 1.13
C GLN A 644 11.66 5.55 1.18
N ASN A 645 10.96 4.88 2.10
CA ASN A 645 9.53 5.05 2.33
C ASN A 645 9.18 6.46 2.84
N ALA A 646 10.09 7.12 3.57
CA ALA A 646 10.00 8.53 3.97
C ALA A 646 10.47 9.52 2.86
N GLY A 647 10.69 9.04 1.62
CA GLY A 647 11.07 9.86 0.46
C GLY A 647 12.58 10.07 0.28
N LEU A 648 13.41 9.58 1.20
CA LEU A 648 14.87 9.75 1.18
C LEU A 648 15.53 8.58 0.43
N THR A 649 15.58 8.70 -0.90
CA THR A 649 16.14 7.71 -1.82
C THR A 649 17.59 8.06 -2.22
N PRO A 650 18.50 7.08 -2.44
CA PRO A 650 19.88 7.38 -2.83
C PRO A 650 19.97 8.23 -4.11
N GLY A 651 20.65 9.38 -4.03
CA GLY A 651 20.73 10.34 -5.13
C GLY A 651 19.43 11.10 -5.42
N GLY A 652 18.37 10.87 -4.66
CA GLY A 652 17.09 11.57 -4.78
C GLY A 652 17.19 13.04 -4.39
N MET A 653 16.36 13.88 -5.01
CA MET A 653 16.23 15.29 -4.63
C MET A 653 15.32 15.41 -3.40
N VAL A 654 15.77 16.13 -2.38
CA VAL A 654 15.01 16.43 -1.17
C VAL A 654 14.81 17.93 -1.11
N THR A 655 13.59 18.39 -1.40
CA THR A 655 13.23 19.81 -1.31
C THR A 655 12.62 20.11 0.05
N PHE A 656 13.25 20.97 0.84
CA PHE A 656 12.77 21.34 2.18
C PHE A 656 13.07 22.80 2.49
N ASN A 657 12.08 23.55 2.98
CA ASN A 657 12.21 24.97 3.34
C ASN A 657 12.86 25.83 2.22
N GLY A 658 12.54 25.55 0.95
CA GLY A 658 13.10 26.22 -0.23
C GLY A 658 14.53 25.82 -0.62
N ALA A 659 15.19 24.96 0.16
CA ALA A 659 16.48 24.36 -0.18
C ALA A 659 16.29 23.05 -0.97
N ASN A 660 17.11 22.83 -1.99
CA ASN A 660 17.15 21.58 -2.76
C ASN A 660 18.43 20.82 -2.43
N PHE A 661 18.30 19.73 -1.69
CA PHE A 661 19.39 18.81 -1.38
C PHE A 661 19.41 17.64 -2.36
N VAL A 662 20.59 17.03 -2.52
CA VAL A 662 20.72 15.69 -3.11
C VAL A 662 21.08 14.74 -1.98
N TRP A 663 20.24 13.73 -1.75
CA TRP A 663 20.47 12.71 -0.74
C TRP A 663 21.68 11.82 -1.12
N PRO A 664 22.49 11.32 -0.16
CA PRO A 664 23.66 10.49 -0.43
C PRO A 664 23.42 9.41 -1.50
N ASN A 665 24.13 9.50 -2.62
CA ASN A 665 24.02 8.53 -3.72
C ASN A 665 25.00 7.36 -3.50
N VAL A 666 24.77 6.61 -2.43
CA VAL A 666 25.54 5.42 -2.06
C VAL A 666 24.60 4.27 -1.70
N ALA A 667 25.06 3.04 -1.85
CA ALA A 667 24.33 1.87 -1.38
C ALA A 667 24.34 1.81 0.15
N ALA A 668 23.28 1.25 0.74
CA ALA A 668 23.26 0.95 2.18
C ALA A 668 24.44 0.06 2.58
N GLY A 669 25.01 0.30 3.75
CA GLY A 669 26.25 -0.35 4.19
C GLY A 669 27.53 0.22 3.56
N GLN A 670 27.48 1.41 2.95
CA GLN A 670 28.64 2.19 2.51
C GLN A 670 28.63 3.58 3.17
N PRO A 671 29.79 4.27 3.32
CA PRO A 671 29.83 5.59 3.94
C PRO A 671 28.88 6.57 3.26
N ASP A 672 27.92 7.07 4.04
CA ASP A 672 26.74 7.83 3.59
C ASP A 672 26.58 9.17 4.30
N ASN A 673 27.37 9.42 5.36
CA ASN A 673 27.36 10.68 6.07
C ASN A 673 28.72 11.10 6.61
N VAL A 674 28.81 12.36 7.02
CA VAL A 674 29.99 12.98 7.63
C VAL A 674 29.75 13.16 9.12
N VAL A 675 30.48 12.43 9.96
CA VAL A 675 30.67 12.75 11.38
C VAL A 675 31.61 13.94 11.47
N ALA A 676 31.16 15.05 12.07
CA ALA A 676 31.93 16.30 12.17
C ALA A 676 33.24 16.12 12.95
N GLN A 677 34.37 16.36 12.26
CA GLN A 677 35.74 16.26 12.77
C GLN A 677 36.65 17.33 12.13
N GLY A 678 36.11 18.50 11.80
CA GLY A 678 36.87 19.61 11.20
C GLY A 678 37.00 19.57 9.67
N GLN A 679 36.18 18.79 8.97
CA GLN A 679 36.25 18.67 7.51
C GLN A 679 35.90 20.01 6.83
N LYS A 680 36.75 20.46 5.91
CA LYS A 680 36.49 21.62 5.05
C LYS A 680 35.85 21.15 3.74
N ILE A 681 34.61 21.57 3.51
CA ILE A 681 33.76 21.20 2.37
C ILE A 681 33.65 22.39 1.43
N ALA A 682 34.02 22.20 0.16
CA ALA A 682 33.85 23.22 -0.87
C ALA A 682 32.37 23.36 -1.24
N ILE A 683 31.89 24.60 -1.36
CA ILE A 683 30.50 24.91 -1.70
C ILE A 683 30.49 25.66 -3.03
N THR A 684 29.75 25.14 -4.01
CA THR A 684 29.37 25.89 -5.22
C THR A 684 27.96 26.44 -4.97
N PRO A 685 27.81 27.72 -4.61
CA PRO A 685 26.51 28.26 -4.23
C PRO A 685 25.57 28.41 -5.43
N VAL A 686 24.27 28.31 -5.14
CA VAL A 686 23.20 28.69 -6.04
C VAL A 686 23.26 30.19 -6.30
N GLN A 687 22.95 30.62 -7.53
CA GLN A 687 22.99 32.03 -7.89
C GLN A 687 22.03 32.85 -7.02
N GLY A 688 22.57 33.85 -6.30
CA GLY A 688 21.81 34.71 -5.41
C GLY A 688 21.53 34.13 -4.02
N ALA A 689 22.14 32.98 -3.67
CA ALA A 689 21.94 32.34 -2.39
C ALA A 689 22.23 33.28 -1.19
N THR A 690 21.36 33.20 -0.18
CA THR A 690 21.42 33.97 1.08
C THR A 690 21.50 33.07 2.30
N THR A 691 21.36 31.76 2.14
CA THR A 691 21.36 30.79 3.23
C THR A 691 22.19 29.56 2.88
N LEU A 692 22.94 29.04 3.86
CA LEU A 692 23.54 27.70 3.82
C LEU A 692 22.68 26.76 4.67
N SER A 693 22.27 25.63 4.09
CA SER A 693 21.33 24.69 4.70
C SER A 693 21.94 23.29 4.80
N PHE A 694 21.54 22.54 5.84
CA PHE A 694 22.06 21.21 6.17
C PHE A 694 20.93 20.21 6.41
N LEU A 695 21.15 18.95 6.01
CA LEU A 695 20.41 17.79 6.50
C LEU A 695 21.33 16.95 7.40
N GLY A 696 20.87 16.61 8.59
CA GLY A 696 21.68 15.92 9.59
C GLY A 696 20.89 15.42 10.80
N ALA A 697 21.61 14.80 11.73
CA ALA A 697 21.11 14.34 13.02
C ALA A 697 22.29 14.09 13.98
N SER A 698 22.02 13.97 15.27
CA SER A 698 23.03 13.58 16.26
C SER A 698 22.80 12.18 16.81
N GLY A 699 23.88 11.47 17.11
CA GLY A 699 23.86 10.22 17.86
C GLY A 699 24.30 10.43 19.30
N LEU A 700 23.74 9.65 20.23
CA LEU A 700 24.04 9.69 21.67
C LEU A 700 23.67 11.04 22.34
N GLY A 701 22.53 11.60 21.95
CA GLY A 701 22.01 12.88 22.46
C GLY A 701 22.16 14.04 21.46
N PRO A 702 21.51 15.19 21.70
CA PRO A 702 21.72 16.40 20.91
C PRO A 702 23.17 16.88 21.01
N ALA A 703 23.76 17.27 19.90
CA ALA A 703 25.15 17.71 19.82
C ALA A 703 25.24 19.07 19.12
N THR A 704 26.16 19.94 19.58
CA THR A 704 26.47 21.22 18.95
C THR A 704 27.99 21.45 18.86
N GLY A 705 28.42 22.16 17.83
CA GLY A 705 29.80 22.60 17.69
C GLY A 705 29.96 23.83 16.81
N GLU A 706 31.09 24.52 16.94
CA GLU A 706 31.43 25.70 16.15
C GLU A 706 31.87 25.31 14.74
N ALA A 707 31.22 25.87 13.73
CA ALA A 707 31.50 25.68 12.31
C ALA A 707 31.81 27.03 11.66
N THR A 708 32.68 27.04 10.64
CA THR A 708 33.17 28.27 10.01
C THR A 708 32.84 28.29 8.52
N ILE A 709 32.06 29.27 8.07
CA ILE A 709 31.92 29.63 6.66
C ILE A 709 33.17 30.41 6.24
N THR A 710 33.73 30.09 5.07
CA THR A 710 34.71 30.91 4.35
C THR A 710 34.08 31.46 3.08
N TYR A 711 34.19 32.77 2.86
CA TYR A 711 33.71 33.47 1.69
C TYR A 711 34.81 33.59 0.61
N THR A 712 34.40 33.83 -0.64
CA THR A 712 35.31 33.94 -1.79
C THR A 712 36.31 35.09 -1.72
N ASP A 713 36.09 36.07 -0.83
CA ASP A 713 37.00 37.19 -0.56
C ASP A 713 37.97 36.91 0.60
N GLY A 714 37.96 35.70 1.17
CA GLY A 714 38.77 35.30 2.31
C GLY A 714 38.22 35.71 3.68
N SER A 715 37.07 36.40 3.76
CA SER A 715 36.41 36.64 5.05
C SER A 715 35.70 35.38 5.56
N THR A 716 35.48 35.31 6.88
CA THR A 716 34.85 34.17 7.55
C THR A 716 33.62 34.58 8.36
N GLN A 717 32.79 33.57 8.68
CA GLN A 717 31.68 33.67 9.63
C GLN A 717 31.58 32.38 10.43
N ASP A 718 31.71 32.48 11.74
CA ASP A 718 31.50 31.36 12.65
C ASP A 718 30.03 31.26 13.05
N PHE A 719 29.53 30.04 13.23
CA PHE A 719 28.18 29.74 13.67
C PHE A 719 28.15 28.43 14.45
N GLN A 720 27.12 28.22 15.28
CA GLN A 720 26.89 26.94 15.94
C GLN A 720 26.07 26.04 15.02
N LEU A 721 26.65 24.92 14.60
CA LEU A 721 25.91 23.83 13.95
C LEU A 721 25.45 22.87 15.04
N ALA A 722 24.13 22.69 15.16
CA ALA A 722 23.53 21.84 16.19
C ALA A 722 22.45 20.93 15.58
N PHE A 723 22.50 19.66 15.95
CA PHE A 723 21.47 18.68 15.62
C PHE A 723 20.93 17.98 16.87
N SER A 724 19.62 17.76 16.86
CA SER A 724 18.89 16.98 17.85
C SER A 724 19.32 15.51 17.79
N ASP A 725 19.13 14.78 18.90
CA ASP A 725 19.27 13.33 18.87
C ASP A 725 18.33 12.73 17.82
N TRP A 726 18.84 11.79 17.03
CA TRP A 726 18.08 11.14 15.95
C TRP A 726 16.81 10.43 16.42
N THR A 727 16.78 9.91 17.65
CA THR A 727 15.57 9.34 18.26
C THR A 727 14.88 10.30 19.22
N LEU A 728 15.27 11.58 19.23
CA LEU A 728 14.82 12.58 20.20
C LEU A 728 14.96 12.12 21.66
N ASN A 729 16.10 11.49 22.00
CA ASN A 729 16.36 10.86 23.29
C ASN A 729 15.30 9.78 23.62
N HIS A 730 15.06 8.85 22.70
CA HIS A 730 13.99 7.85 22.77
C HIS A 730 12.59 8.46 22.94
N ASN A 731 12.27 9.46 22.11
CA ASN A 731 11.06 10.29 22.14
C ASN A 731 10.86 11.07 23.46
N GLY A 732 11.90 11.20 24.28
CA GLY A 732 11.89 11.92 25.56
C GLY A 732 12.20 13.42 25.45
N SER A 733 12.26 13.99 24.25
CA SER A 733 12.59 15.40 24.03
C SER A 733 11.93 15.96 22.76
N ALA A 734 11.70 17.27 22.71
CA ALA A 734 11.40 17.96 21.45
C ALA A 734 12.68 18.17 20.63
N PRO A 735 12.59 18.40 19.31
CA PRO A 735 13.71 18.91 18.52
C PRO A 735 14.26 20.22 19.10
N LEU A 736 15.57 20.46 18.91
CA LEU A 736 16.19 21.76 19.18
C LEU A 736 15.46 22.86 18.38
N ALA A 737 15.36 24.07 18.94
CA ALA A 737 14.53 25.15 18.37
C ALA A 737 14.87 25.54 16.91
N ASN A 738 16.12 25.33 16.47
CA ASN A 738 16.58 25.59 15.11
C ASN A 738 16.59 24.33 14.22
N ASN A 739 15.95 23.23 14.65
CA ASN A 739 15.84 22.00 13.89
C ASN A 739 14.39 21.77 13.46
N GLN A 740 14.19 21.56 12.15
CA GLN A 740 12.91 21.17 11.58
C GLN A 740 12.98 19.71 11.15
N VAL A 741 11.93 18.92 11.40
CA VAL A 741 11.91 17.49 11.02
C VAL A 741 11.62 17.38 9.53
N VAL A 742 12.51 16.70 8.80
CA VAL A 742 12.44 16.49 7.34
C VAL A 742 11.83 15.14 7.01
N ALA A 743 12.23 14.12 7.77
CA ALA A 743 11.70 12.78 7.68
C ALA A 743 11.66 12.14 9.07
N VAL A 744 10.64 11.33 9.29
CA VAL A 744 10.55 10.40 10.43
C VAL A 744 10.41 9.01 9.86
N THR A 745 11.26 8.08 10.29
CA THR A 745 11.15 6.66 9.94
C THR A 745 10.47 5.91 11.08
N PRO A 746 9.61 4.89 10.81
CA PRO A 746 8.88 4.19 11.87
C PRO A 746 9.79 3.39 12.81
N TYR A 747 10.94 2.91 12.34
CA TYR A 747 11.88 2.09 13.10
C TYR A 747 13.34 2.37 12.76
N ARG A 748 14.25 1.83 13.58
CA ARG A 748 15.71 1.69 13.32
C ARG A 748 16.15 0.23 13.33
N ASN A 749 17.26 -0.03 12.66
CA ASN A 749 17.91 -1.35 12.58
C ASN A 749 18.89 -1.54 13.75
N VAL A 750 18.92 -2.75 14.33
CA VAL A 750 19.79 -3.12 15.47
C VAL A 750 20.67 -4.33 15.15
N PRO A 751 21.86 -4.49 15.76
CA PRO A 751 22.85 -5.51 15.34
C PRO A 751 22.42 -6.99 15.42
N HIS A 752 21.42 -7.31 16.24
CA HIS A 752 21.09 -8.69 16.63
C HIS A 752 19.80 -9.23 15.98
N GLY A 753 19.27 -8.54 14.97
CA GLY A 753 18.02 -8.90 14.31
C GLY A 753 16.81 -8.31 15.04
N GLY A 754 16.16 -7.34 14.40
CA GLY A 754 14.93 -6.73 14.88
C GLY A 754 14.75 -5.29 14.36
N MET A 755 13.51 -4.83 14.34
CA MET A 755 13.18 -3.42 14.14
C MET A 755 12.76 -2.86 15.49
N GLN A 756 13.20 -1.65 15.85
CA GLN A 756 12.78 -0.99 17.08
C GLN A 756 12.09 0.35 16.80
N ASP A 757 10.88 0.49 17.32
CA ASP A 757 9.98 1.64 17.17
C ASP A 757 10.42 2.86 18.02
N HIS A 758 11.65 3.34 17.83
CA HIS A 758 12.11 4.64 18.36
C HIS A 758 12.41 5.53 17.18
N MET A 759 11.32 6.07 16.64
CA MET A 759 11.14 6.76 15.37
C MET A 759 12.33 7.66 15.00
N PRO A 760 13.27 7.20 14.15
CA PRO A 760 14.45 7.99 13.78
C PRO A 760 14.10 9.18 12.90
N ASN A 761 14.76 10.30 13.15
CA ASN A 761 14.50 11.59 12.50
C ASN A 761 15.69 12.01 11.64
N ILE A 762 15.41 12.67 10.53
CA ILE A 762 16.37 13.53 9.81
C ILE A 762 15.94 14.98 10.01
N PHE A 763 16.87 15.84 10.41
CA PHE A 763 16.60 17.25 10.69
C PHE A 763 17.21 18.17 9.65
N TYR A 764 16.51 19.27 9.39
CA TYR A 764 16.97 20.44 8.68
C TYR A 764 17.42 21.50 9.68
N THR A 765 18.54 22.16 9.39
CA THR A 765 18.94 23.42 10.03
C THR A 765 19.62 24.31 9.00
N ASP A 766 19.65 25.63 9.22
CA ASP A 766 20.31 26.57 8.33
C ASP A 766 21.00 27.74 9.04
N VAL A 767 21.78 28.50 8.26
CA VAL A 767 22.48 29.71 8.70
C VAL A 767 22.46 30.74 7.57
N ALA A 768 22.12 31.98 7.92
CA ALA A 768 22.16 33.10 6.99
C ALA A 768 23.61 33.44 6.59
N LEU A 769 23.84 33.67 5.29
CA LEU A 769 25.09 34.19 4.77
C LEU A 769 25.18 35.70 5.00
N GLN A 770 26.39 36.22 5.15
CA GLN A 770 26.64 37.67 5.22
C GLN A 770 26.18 38.34 3.91
N ALA A 771 25.42 39.42 4.04
CA ALA A 771 24.85 40.14 2.91
C ALA A 771 25.94 40.59 1.91
N GLY A 772 25.75 40.26 0.63
CA GLY A 772 26.69 40.59 -0.44
C GLY A 772 27.95 39.72 -0.51
N LYS A 773 28.09 38.70 0.35
CA LYS A 773 29.19 37.72 0.28
C LYS A 773 28.76 36.48 -0.51
N THR A 774 29.73 35.83 -1.16
CA THR A 774 29.54 34.52 -1.84
C THR A 774 30.32 33.46 -1.09
N ILE A 775 29.66 32.40 -0.62
CA ILE A 775 30.30 31.30 0.10
C ILE A 775 31.24 30.51 -0.83
N GLN A 776 32.42 30.15 -0.31
CA GLN A 776 33.41 29.28 -0.97
C GLN A 776 33.47 27.89 -0.33
N SER A 777 33.36 27.83 1.00
CA SER A 777 33.44 26.56 1.75
C SER A 777 32.84 26.69 3.13
N VAL A 778 32.46 25.56 3.74
CA VAL A 778 32.17 25.45 5.17
C VAL A 778 33.13 24.44 5.81
N THR A 779 33.69 24.80 6.95
CA THR A 779 34.41 23.88 7.84
C THR A 779 33.45 23.40 8.91
N LEU A 780 33.19 22.08 8.96
CA LEU A 780 32.36 21.47 10.00
C LEU A 780 33.07 21.53 11.37
N PRO A 781 32.35 21.35 12.49
CA PRO A 781 32.97 21.39 13.81
C PRO A 781 34.11 20.39 13.97
N GLY A 782 35.24 20.88 14.51
CA GLY A 782 36.38 20.05 14.92
C GLY A 782 36.18 19.35 16.26
N HIS A 783 35.21 19.83 17.05
CA HIS A 783 34.81 19.30 18.34
C HIS A 783 33.32 19.61 18.54
N VAL A 784 32.58 18.68 19.17
CA VAL A 784 31.18 18.85 19.58
C VAL A 784 31.03 18.67 21.08
N ASP A 785 30.05 19.31 21.71
CA ASP A 785 29.92 19.35 23.17
C ASP A 785 29.64 17.97 23.81
N ARG A 786 28.95 17.10 23.07
CA ARG A 786 28.66 15.70 23.40
C ARG A 786 28.28 14.91 22.14
N GLY A 787 28.15 13.59 22.29
CA GLY A 787 27.63 12.72 21.23
C GLY A 787 28.42 12.80 19.93
N ASN A 788 27.75 12.48 18.82
CA ASN A 788 28.28 12.62 17.47
C ASN A 788 27.33 13.49 16.64
N LEU A 789 27.85 14.46 15.88
CA LEU A 789 27.07 15.28 14.96
C LEU A 789 27.29 14.82 13.52
N HIS A 790 26.21 14.42 12.84
CA HIS A 790 26.27 13.85 11.48
C HIS A 790 25.60 14.76 10.45
N VAL A 791 26.22 14.89 9.27
CA VAL A 791 25.69 15.61 8.11
C VAL A 791 25.52 14.65 6.93
N PHE A 792 24.30 14.55 6.40
CA PHE A 792 23.94 13.74 5.22
C PHE A 792 23.95 14.56 3.93
N ALA A 793 23.53 15.82 3.96
CA ALA A 793 23.52 16.69 2.79
C ALA A 793 23.73 18.17 3.16
N ILE A 794 24.29 18.94 2.23
CA ILE A 794 24.45 20.40 2.33
C ILE A 794 23.99 21.02 1.01
N THR A 795 23.35 22.19 1.07
CA THR A 795 23.01 23.00 -0.11
C THR A 795 22.91 24.48 0.27
N THR A 796 22.65 25.35 -0.71
CA THR A 796 22.40 26.79 -0.49
C THR A 796 21.11 27.21 -1.17
N LYS A 797 20.40 28.20 -0.61
CA LYS A 797 19.18 28.79 -1.18
C LYS A 797 19.23 30.31 -1.16
#